data_AF-A0A1C0TV19-F1
#
_entry.id   AF-A0A1C0TV19-F1
#
_cell.length_a   1.000
_cell.length_b   1.000
_cell.length_c   1.000
_cell.angle_alpha   90.00
_cell.angle_beta   90.00
_cell.angle_gamma   90.00
#
_symmetry.space_group_name_H-M   'P 1'
#
loop_
_entity.id
_entity.type
_entity.pdbx_description
1 polymer ?
#
loop_
_entity_poly.entity_id
_entity_poly.type
_entity_poly.pdbx_seq_one_letter_code
_entity_poly.pdbx_strand_id
1 'polypeptide(L)'
;MIIFLGGTCNQSTWRDKLIPHLAVDYFNPVVDHWDEQCYERELIARETADFCLFVITPKIEGLFALAEVVDTSYKRTDRTIYCYLEEDGDQSFTAQQLTVLEDIGHLVEGNGAVWLKSLEEIADFFHQAAQITPPETENDIYDVFISYGRRHSKEFAVQLRQSLIDQGYKVWLDTENIAIAVEFQQKIDEGIRYSHNFCFILSPHSVNSEYCQREIQTALALNKRIIPIHHMDMGASESDIPEKLQKLNWMMFHCNRTYTQTLSLLVSALNQHTELLHPHCELLLHADRWVSSLKGHEDLLYGKAMLNACNWLAQLKRTKELEVYPLVEHTCFINASRLYHQDEMSDICLVHHSCDQERVNTLCHLLIQQGYVTVTETLDNVQSSSLDQLLYRRLGTATFIVVLASDGATHTSAWKYVREYVSSNDKVSFTLLENLSPEKGSDLGQIIRFDGKASEQALCDLLLHYLEQDKEYLTLRNRLFCRAVQWEERKSNGILLTHNELIDYQQFLAIAQARNCYGAPRCLIDFVDYSAQAVEQRADNCVDIFICADVEDSHFAQRLKRRLTELDKTVHFTQEDYNELTETQYTEMITSSCRVIVILPRHLSEYVNKLLCIAGGLGKPITYIKLKRFRNASYHEAYLEHVDTAFEVDELLEVSLTHLLAKISGNTEYLESYRYWSQKLHFWKEQKCTDEFLLGNTESILASAWLDGALTHVSEPQPPENLIHFINHSKSFVEQVKKSERKNKYRLKVFSALSLFLCFISLFLGINAIQDGRIAKQQTQAIQLKNLALEKKTKEANALAKQAEKARLKAQEKTQLALAKTELANRQKLRAEQEKDNAQKQRNLALTLKREAEEAKQAALLHQQDAQTQAAKALRLKRVAEIEALIYQAQIQNEGEERLSLAIKAYRQLINLNADVRHNTLYNLLYREIKPQLVSIDVHSEPIDHLTYSSRKRMLLSVDRGGRLIAHLLENERQVKKLFDHQLEFKATQLKSAQGRMLILGDNGKIYEITKSRGKWTLVSIATNIDVEKILHIEKQKTWVQSGNTLSRIGQNNAKIEQYTFKGAHALFASRDMKYIFAQSQDDLILWLKKEGRYEEIWRSPHQAYISHAEFVANRLVFVDSKSVFSSFIVEPNKVSLSRRGKAHEHPISDAFYVPTMQQMISTGVGGTVKFWPFGANLSNRTPIEVQHSSWVHSATHVESESGSFIYLGTDSGLIVPLPLNIDYLVAHAEKKLRQGVHDL
;
A
#
# COMPACT_ATOMS: atom_id res chain seq x y z
N MET A 1 -10.36 -30.89 15.52
CA MET A 1 -9.82 -32.12 16.10
C MET A 1 -10.38 -33.28 15.27
N ILE A 2 -9.53 -34.08 14.63
CA ILE A 2 -9.91 -35.19 13.75
C ILE A 2 -9.39 -36.52 14.31
N ILE A 3 -10.28 -37.49 14.50
CA ILE A 3 -9.93 -38.85 14.94
C ILE A 3 -9.92 -39.82 13.75
N PHE A 4 -8.86 -40.60 13.58
CA PHE A 4 -8.84 -41.75 12.69
C PHE A 4 -9.47 -42.98 13.37
N LEU A 5 -10.55 -43.52 12.79
CA LEU A 5 -11.28 -44.67 13.35
C LEU A 5 -10.78 -46.01 12.78
N GLY A 6 -9.62 -46.47 13.26
CA GLY A 6 -9.02 -47.77 12.94
C GLY A 6 -9.59 -48.94 13.74
N GLY A 7 -9.33 -50.18 13.30
CA GLY A 7 -9.75 -51.40 14.00
C GLY A 7 -10.67 -52.31 13.16
N THR A 8 -11.48 -53.13 13.81
CA THR A 8 -12.26 -54.18 13.12
C THR A 8 -13.31 -53.60 12.14
N CYS A 9 -13.31 -54.06 10.89
CA CYS A 9 -14.22 -53.57 9.83
C CYS A 9 -15.31 -54.58 9.40
N ASN A 10 -15.14 -55.87 9.67
CA ASN A 10 -15.96 -56.97 9.15
C ASN A 10 -17.42 -56.96 9.68
N GLN A 11 -18.30 -56.14 9.10
CA GLN A 11 -19.70 -55.95 9.52
C GLN A 11 -19.86 -55.66 11.03
N SER A 12 -18.84 -55.02 11.61
CA SER A 12 -18.83 -54.65 13.01
C SER A 12 -19.55 -53.33 13.22
N THR A 13 -20.36 -53.25 14.28
CA THR A 13 -21.25 -52.10 14.54
C THR A 13 -20.67 -51.09 15.53
N TRP A 14 -19.42 -51.28 16.00
CA TRP A 14 -18.84 -50.41 17.03
C TRP A 14 -18.73 -48.96 16.57
N ARG A 15 -18.48 -48.71 15.27
CA ARG A 15 -18.44 -47.35 14.70
C ARG A 15 -19.83 -46.70 14.73
N ASP A 16 -20.86 -47.43 14.36
CA ASP A 16 -22.25 -46.96 14.40
C ASP A 16 -22.70 -46.63 15.83
N LYS A 17 -22.15 -47.33 16.82
CA LYS A 17 -22.40 -47.08 18.25
C LYS A 17 -21.61 -45.87 18.77
N LEU A 18 -20.35 -45.70 18.36
CA LEU A 18 -19.47 -44.65 18.89
C LEU A 18 -19.71 -43.28 18.21
N ILE A 19 -19.87 -43.24 16.89
CA ILE A 19 -19.98 -42.02 16.09
C ILE A 19 -21.05 -41.04 16.61
N PRO A 20 -22.27 -41.47 16.98
CA PRO A 20 -23.30 -40.57 17.49
C PRO A 20 -22.92 -39.87 18.81
N HIS A 21 -21.96 -40.41 19.55
CA HIS A 21 -21.50 -39.89 20.84
C HIS A 21 -20.17 -39.12 20.74
N LEU A 22 -19.54 -39.06 19.56
CA LEU A 22 -18.33 -38.27 19.34
C LEU A 22 -18.69 -36.79 19.13
N ALA A 23 -18.12 -35.91 19.97
CA ALA A 23 -18.28 -34.46 19.87
C ALA A 23 -17.24 -33.79 18.96
N VAL A 24 -16.46 -34.57 18.20
CA VAL A 24 -15.29 -34.13 17.42
C VAL A 24 -15.28 -34.76 16.03
N ASP A 25 -14.62 -34.13 15.06
CA ASP A 25 -14.55 -34.63 13.69
C ASP A 25 -13.81 -35.98 13.63
N TYR A 26 -14.15 -36.82 12.66
CA TYR A 26 -13.56 -38.14 12.50
C TYR A 26 -13.39 -38.53 11.03
N PHE A 27 -12.40 -39.39 10.78
CA PHE A 27 -12.21 -40.09 9.52
C PHE A 27 -12.55 -41.57 9.71
N ASN A 28 -13.57 -42.04 9.00
CA ASN A 28 -13.93 -43.45 8.96
C ASN A 28 -13.34 -44.11 7.69
N PRO A 29 -12.38 -45.05 7.82
CA PRO A 29 -11.75 -45.71 6.67
C PRO A 29 -12.67 -46.73 5.98
N VAL A 30 -13.83 -47.07 6.56
CA VAL A 30 -14.76 -48.05 5.99
C VAL A 30 -15.60 -47.40 4.88
N VAL A 31 -15.48 -47.92 3.67
CA VAL A 31 -16.23 -47.50 2.48
C VAL A 31 -16.87 -48.71 1.79
N ASP A 32 -17.98 -48.50 1.08
CA ASP A 32 -18.70 -49.59 0.39
C ASP A 32 -17.87 -50.23 -0.72
N HIS A 33 -17.00 -49.46 -1.38
CA HIS A 33 -16.16 -49.89 -2.51
C HIS A 33 -14.72 -49.46 -2.26
N TRP A 34 -13.82 -50.44 -2.10
CA TRP A 34 -12.41 -50.19 -1.79
C TRP A 34 -11.57 -50.13 -3.08
N ASP A 35 -10.88 -49.00 -3.29
CA ASP A 35 -9.95 -48.78 -4.40
C ASP A 35 -8.58 -48.24 -3.91
N GLU A 36 -7.61 -48.11 -4.82
CA GLU A 36 -6.26 -47.63 -4.51
C GLU A 36 -6.26 -46.18 -3.99
N GLN A 37 -7.25 -45.36 -4.39
CA GLN A 37 -7.40 -43.99 -3.88
C GLN A 37 -7.91 -43.96 -2.43
N CYS A 38 -8.75 -44.92 -2.04
CA CYS A 38 -9.19 -45.09 -0.66
C CYS A 38 -8.03 -45.47 0.25
N TYR A 39 -7.11 -46.32 -0.22
CA TYR A 39 -5.88 -46.66 0.50
C TYR A 39 -4.97 -45.45 0.72
N GLU A 40 -4.74 -44.62 -0.30
CA GLU A 40 -3.95 -43.39 -0.15
C GLU A 40 -4.60 -42.40 0.81
N ARG A 41 -5.93 -42.24 0.74
CA ARG A 41 -6.69 -41.38 1.67
C ARG A 41 -6.61 -41.89 3.10
N GLU A 42 -6.68 -43.20 3.31
CA GLU A 42 -6.53 -43.83 4.62
C GLU A 42 -5.11 -43.58 5.18
N LEU A 43 -4.08 -43.73 4.35
CA LEU A 43 -2.69 -43.48 4.74
C LEU A 43 -2.50 -42.02 5.17
N ILE A 44 -2.99 -41.07 4.35
CA ILE A 44 -2.91 -39.63 4.61
C ILE A 44 -3.73 -39.26 5.86
N ALA A 45 -4.96 -39.78 5.99
CA ALA A 45 -5.82 -39.49 7.14
C ALA A 45 -5.24 -40.05 8.43
N ARG A 46 -4.66 -41.25 8.40
CA ARG A 46 -3.93 -41.81 9.54
C ARG A 46 -2.69 -40.99 9.85
N GLU A 47 -1.97 -40.51 8.84
CA GLU A 47 -0.80 -39.66 9.06
C GLU A 47 -1.14 -38.30 9.66
N THR A 48 -2.27 -37.71 9.27
CA THR A 48 -2.67 -36.33 9.62
C THR A 48 -3.64 -36.23 10.80
N ALA A 49 -4.26 -37.34 11.24
CA ALA A 49 -5.21 -37.34 12.36
C ALA A 49 -4.56 -36.93 13.69
N ASP A 50 -5.33 -36.21 14.51
CA ASP A 50 -4.95 -35.79 15.86
C ASP A 50 -4.86 -36.99 16.80
N PHE A 51 -5.76 -37.97 16.64
CA PHE A 51 -5.75 -39.24 17.36
C PHE A 51 -6.00 -40.43 16.42
N CYS A 52 -5.30 -41.53 16.66
CA CYS A 52 -5.53 -42.83 16.02
C CYS A 52 -6.21 -43.77 17.03
N LEU A 53 -7.51 -43.96 16.89
CA LEU A 53 -8.30 -44.86 17.71
C LEU A 53 -8.35 -46.24 17.05
N PHE A 54 -8.01 -47.29 17.80
CA PHE A 54 -8.12 -48.67 17.35
C PHE A 54 -9.08 -49.46 18.26
N VAL A 55 -10.21 -49.89 17.69
CA VAL A 55 -11.20 -50.73 18.40
C VAL A 55 -11.21 -52.14 17.82
N ILE A 56 -10.92 -53.13 18.66
CA ILE A 56 -10.86 -54.55 18.29
C ILE A 56 -12.10 -55.28 18.80
N THR A 57 -12.77 -56.06 17.94
CA THR A 57 -14.00 -56.81 18.28
C THR A 57 -13.93 -58.28 17.84
N PRO A 58 -14.81 -59.17 18.35
CA PRO A 58 -14.80 -60.60 18.02
C PRO A 58 -14.95 -60.92 16.53
N LYS A 59 -15.47 -59.98 15.73
CA LYS A 59 -15.59 -60.11 14.26
C LYS A 59 -14.26 -59.91 13.50
N ILE A 60 -13.14 -59.76 14.21
CA ILE A 60 -11.82 -59.58 13.58
C ILE A 60 -11.42 -60.83 12.79
N GLU A 61 -11.31 -60.68 11.46
CA GLU A 61 -10.78 -61.74 10.57
C GLU A 61 -9.29 -61.55 10.27
N GLY A 62 -8.85 -60.31 10.11
CA GLY A 62 -7.45 -59.96 9.83
C GLY A 62 -6.70 -59.54 11.09
N LEU A 63 -5.58 -60.21 11.39
CA LEU A 63 -4.73 -59.90 12.55
C LEU A 63 -3.88 -58.62 12.39
N PHE A 64 -3.88 -58.01 11.20
CA PHE A 64 -3.04 -56.84 10.90
C PHE A 64 -3.35 -55.64 11.80
N ALA A 65 -4.62 -55.42 12.16
CA ALA A 65 -5.02 -54.33 13.04
C ALA A 65 -4.34 -54.40 14.42
N LEU A 66 -4.03 -55.61 14.92
CA LEU A 66 -3.30 -55.78 16.19
C LEU A 66 -1.83 -55.37 16.06
N ALA A 67 -1.18 -55.73 14.94
CA ALA A 67 0.18 -55.29 14.67
C ALA A 67 0.25 -53.77 14.48
N GLU A 68 -0.77 -53.20 13.84
CA GLU A 68 -0.89 -51.77 13.58
C GLU A 68 -1.07 -50.96 14.87
N VAL A 69 -1.90 -51.42 15.81
CA VAL A 69 -2.02 -50.81 17.14
C VAL A 69 -0.66 -50.74 17.82
N VAL A 70 0.07 -51.86 17.83
CA VAL A 70 1.37 -51.95 18.53
C VAL A 70 2.42 -51.05 17.87
N ASP A 71 2.55 -51.09 16.55
CA ASP A 71 3.50 -50.24 15.81
C ASP A 71 3.17 -48.75 15.95
N THR A 72 1.89 -48.40 15.85
CA THR A 72 1.43 -47.01 15.99
C THR A 72 1.61 -46.52 17.43
N SER A 73 1.34 -47.37 18.43
CA SER A 73 1.57 -47.03 19.85
C SER A 73 3.04 -46.72 20.14
N TYR A 74 3.98 -47.34 19.43
CA TYR A 74 5.41 -47.09 19.58
C TYR A 74 5.86 -45.82 18.85
N LYS A 75 5.36 -45.59 17.63
CA LYS A 75 5.73 -44.43 16.80
C LYS A 75 5.04 -43.14 17.21
N ARG A 76 3.80 -43.22 17.73
CA ARG A 76 2.87 -42.10 17.98
C ARG A 76 2.17 -42.28 19.33
N THR A 77 3.00 -42.33 20.37
CA THR A 77 2.59 -42.63 21.75
C THR A 77 1.51 -41.66 22.26
N ASP A 78 1.59 -40.38 21.90
CA ASP A 78 0.73 -39.30 22.36
C ASP A 78 -0.67 -39.26 21.73
N ARG A 79 -0.87 -40.01 20.63
CA ARG A 79 -2.07 -39.94 19.78
C ARG A 79 -2.78 -41.28 19.62
N THR A 80 -2.17 -42.37 20.09
CA THR A 80 -2.73 -43.72 19.91
C THR A 80 -3.66 -44.06 21.06
N ILE A 81 -4.87 -44.50 20.73
CA ILE A 81 -5.84 -45.00 21.71
C ILE A 81 -6.22 -46.42 21.31
N TYR A 82 -6.13 -47.36 22.25
CA TYR A 82 -6.50 -48.76 22.06
C TYR A 82 -7.73 -49.11 22.92
N CYS A 83 -8.63 -49.90 22.35
CA CYS A 83 -9.76 -50.52 23.05
C CYS A 83 -10.10 -51.86 22.40
N TYR A 84 -10.60 -52.82 23.19
CA TYR A 84 -11.28 -53.99 22.64
C TYR A 84 -12.68 -54.13 23.25
N LEU A 85 -13.59 -54.78 22.53
CA LEU A 85 -14.93 -55.12 23.01
C LEU A 85 -15.03 -56.64 23.17
N GLU A 86 -15.52 -57.11 24.31
CA GLU A 86 -15.64 -58.55 24.59
C GLU A 86 -16.66 -59.25 23.68
N GLU A 87 -17.71 -58.52 23.28
CA GLU A 87 -18.83 -59.00 22.47
C GLU A 87 -19.18 -58.01 21.33
N ASP A 88 -19.55 -58.51 20.15
CA ASP A 88 -20.13 -57.72 19.06
C ASP A 88 -21.21 -58.51 18.30
N GLY A 89 -22.47 -58.22 18.61
CA GLY A 89 -23.62 -58.99 18.11
C GLY A 89 -23.67 -60.37 18.76
N ASP A 90 -23.74 -61.43 17.94
CA ASP A 90 -23.82 -62.81 18.42
C ASP A 90 -22.43 -63.47 18.62
N GLN A 91 -21.33 -62.71 18.50
CA GLN A 91 -19.97 -63.22 18.65
C GLN A 91 -19.30 -62.64 19.89
N SER A 92 -18.54 -63.48 20.60
CA SER A 92 -17.74 -63.11 21.77
C SER A 92 -16.35 -63.73 21.70
N PHE A 93 -15.36 -63.05 22.31
CA PHE A 93 -14.01 -63.60 22.43
C PHE A 93 -13.97 -64.76 23.42
N THR A 94 -13.13 -65.76 23.15
CA THR A 94 -12.81 -66.81 24.12
C THR A 94 -11.96 -66.25 25.27
N ALA A 95 -12.00 -66.91 26.44
CA ALA A 95 -11.19 -66.50 27.59
C ALA A 95 -9.67 -66.40 27.27
N GLN A 96 -9.15 -67.27 26.40
CA GLN A 96 -7.76 -67.20 25.95
C GLN A 96 -7.47 -65.98 25.06
N GLN A 97 -8.41 -65.58 24.20
CA GLN A 97 -8.26 -64.41 23.35
C GLN A 97 -8.32 -63.10 24.16
N LEU A 98 -9.16 -63.06 25.20
CA LEU A 98 -9.23 -61.91 26.11
C LEU A 98 -7.90 -61.68 26.81
N THR A 99 -7.25 -62.72 27.33
CA THR A 99 -5.91 -62.59 27.95
C THR A 99 -4.89 -62.00 26.98
N VAL A 100 -4.91 -62.38 25.71
CA VAL A 100 -4.00 -61.83 24.70
C VAL A 100 -4.27 -60.34 24.42
N LEU A 101 -5.53 -59.92 24.40
CA LEU A 101 -5.90 -58.52 24.21
C LEU A 101 -5.53 -57.66 25.42
N GLU A 102 -5.63 -58.20 26.64
CA GLU A 102 -5.13 -57.56 27.86
C GLU A 102 -3.61 -57.38 27.83
N ASP A 103 -2.86 -58.41 27.42
CA ASP A 103 -1.40 -58.32 27.26
C ASP A 103 -1.00 -57.23 26.25
N ILE A 104 -1.76 -57.09 25.15
CA ILE A 104 -1.58 -56.00 24.17
C ILE A 104 -1.91 -54.65 24.81
N GLY A 105 -2.97 -54.55 25.61
CA GLY A 105 -3.31 -53.34 26.35
C GLY A 105 -2.18 -52.87 27.26
N HIS A 106 -1.60 -53.77 28.05
CA HIS A 106 -0.43 -53.49 28.88
C HIS A 106 0.80 -53.06 28.07
N LEU A 107 0.99 -53.62 26.87
CA LEU A 107 2.08 -53.22 25.99
C LEU A 107 1.87 -51.82 25.39
N VAL A 108 0.64 -51.49 25.01
CA VAL A 108 0.25 -50.15 24.51
C VAL A 108 0.44 -49.10 25.61
N GLU A 109 -0.03 -49.37 26.84
CA GLU A 109 0.23 -48.49 27.99
C GLU A 109 1.72 -48.37 28.30
N GLY A 110 2.46 -49.47 28.24
CA GLY A 110 3.92 -49.48 28.45
C GLY A 110 4.70 -48.69 27.41
N ASN A 111 4.14 -48.49 26.21
CA ASN A 111 4.68 -47.59 25.19
C ASN A 111 4.33 -46.11 25.46
N GLY A 112 3.39 -45.82 26.36
CA GLY A 112 2.95 -44.46 26.71
C GLY A 112 1.69 -44.00 25.98
N ALA A 113 1.02 -44.90 25.25
CA ALA A 113 -0.28 -44.67 24.61
C ALA A 113 -1.45 -44.97 25.56
N VAL A 114 -2.66 -44.53 25.20
CA VAL A 114 -3.84 -44.63 26.07
C VAL A 114 -4.57 -45.94 25.80
N TRP A 115 -4.86 -46.71 26.85
CA TRP A 115 -5.74 -47.87 26.78
C TRP A 115 -7.05 -47.58 27.51
N LEU A 116 -8.17 -47.65 26.79
CA LEU A 116 -9.52 -47.48 27.30
C LEU A 116 -10.29 -48.80 27.20
N LYS A 117 -11.24 -49.03 28.10
CA LYS A 117 -11.91 -50.33 28.26
C LYS A 117 -13.33 -50.38 27.69
N SER A 118 -13.96 -49.24 27.42
CA SER A 118 -15.29 -49.20 26.82
C SER A 118 -15.46 -48.07 25.80
N LEU A 119 -16.50 -48.18 24.97
CA LEU A 119 -16.89 -47.11 24.05
C LEU A 119 -17.36 -45.85 24.81
N GLU A 120 -17.93 -45.99 26.02
CA GLU A 120 -18.29 -44.83 26.84
C GLU A 120 -17.03 -44.09 27.33
N GLU A 121 -16.01 -44.81 27.79
CA GLU A 121 -14.73 -44.20 28.21
C GLU A 121 -14.08 -43.42 27.05
N ILE A 122 -14.16 -43.95 25.83
CA ILE A 122 -13.67 -43.27 24.61
C ILE A 122 -14.49 -41.99 24.35
N ALA A 123 -15.83 -42.07 24.42
CA ALA A 123 -16.68 -40.91 24.20
C ALA A 123 -16.45 -39.82 25.26
N ASP A 124 -16.32 -40.21 26.54
CA ASP A 124 -16.04 -39.30 27.66
C ASP A 124 -14.66 -38.65 27.52
N PHE A 125 -13.63 -39.42 27.12
CA PHE A 125 -12.29 -38.90 26.85
C PHE A 125 -12.36 -37.77 25.80
N PHE A 126 -13.07 -37.99 24.69
CA PHE A 126 -13.21 -36.99 23.64
C PHE A 126 -14.16 -35.84 23.99
N HIS A 127 -15.14 -36.07 24.86
CA HIS A 127 -16.01 -35.02 25.37
C HIS A 127 -15.25 -34.06 26.30
N GLN A 128 -14.42 -34.60 27.20
CA GLN A 128 -13.51 -33.80 28.03
C GLN A 128 -12.49 -33.06 27.16
N ALA A 129 -11.96 -33.72 26.14
CA ALA A 129 -11.07 -33.13 25.15
C ALA A 129 -11.71 -31.94 24.40
N ALA A 130 -12.97 -32.06 24.01
CA ALA A 130 -13.70 -31.00 23.29
C ALA A 130 -14.09 -29.80 24.17
N GLN A 131 -14.16 -29.98 25.50
CA GLN A 131 -14.54 -28.91 26.44
C GLN A 131 -13.37 -28.02 26.89
N ILE A 132 -12.12 -28.39 26.60
CA ILE A 132 -10.95 -27.57 26.89
C ILE A 132 -10.91 -26.40 25.90
N THR A 133 -11.43 -25.25 26.32
CA THR A 133 -11.26 -23.99 25.59
C THR A 133 -9.79 -23.57 25.70
N PRO A 134 -9.14 -23.09 24.61
CA PRO A 134 -7.80 -22.53 24.73
C PRO A 134 -7.80 -21.44 25.80
N PRO A 135 -6.76 -21.37 26.66
CA PRO A 135 -6.70 -20.30 27.65
C PRO A 135 -6.79 -18.96 26.91
N GLU A 136 -7.82 -18.19 27.23
CA GLU A 136 -7.98 -16.79 26.83
C GLU A 136 -6.93 -15.93 27.54
N THR A 137 -5.66 -16.11 27.20
CA THR A 137 -4.59 -15.15 27.51
C THR A 137 -3.58 -15.14 26.38
N GLU A 138 -3.70 -14.09 25.57
CA GLU A 138 -2.72 -13.63 24.62
C GLU A 138 -1.30 -13.53 25.25
N ASN A 139 -0.29 -14.06 24.55
CA ASN A 139 1.09 -13.57 24.60
C ASN A 139 1.88 -13.63 25.94
N ASP A 140 1.97 -14.78 26.59
CA ASP A 140 2.91 -14.95 27.71
C ASP A 140 4.32 -15.37 27.24
N ILE A 141 5.33 -14.58 27.65
CA ILE A 141 6.74 -14.96 27.56
C ILE A 141 7.05 -15.89 28.75
N TYR A 142 7.76 -16.99 28.48
CA TYR A 142 8.16 -17.97 29.49
C TYR A 142 9.65 -17.81 29.84
N ASP A 143 10.01 -18.13 31.08
CA ASP A 143 11.39 -18.11 31.53
C ASP A 143 12.16 -19.34 31.08
N VAL A 144 11.48 -20.49 31.05
CA VAL A 144 12.09 -21.78 30.73
C VAL A 144 11.13 -22.65 29.92
N PHE A 145 11.61 -23.14 28.79
CA PHE A 145 11.03 -24.27 28.05
C PHE A 145 11.70 -25.57 28.49
N ILE A 146 10.94 -26.62 28.79
CA ILE A 146 11.51 -27.94 29.13
C ILE A 146 11.17 -28.97 28.04
N SER A 147 12.20 -29.45 27.35
CA SER A 147 12.15 -30.56 26.40
C SER A 147 12.63 -31.85 27.05
N TYR A 148 11.87 -32.94 26.92
CA TYR A 148 12.16 -34.21 27.59
C TYR A 148 11.55 -35.44 26.89
N GLY A 149 12.11 -36.62 27.14
CA GLY A 149 11.60 -37.89 26.62
C GLY A 149 10.53 -38.47 27.53
N ARG A 150 9.28 -38.58 27.05
CA ARG A 150 8.13 -39.00 27.88
C ARG A 150 8.32 -40.35 28.57
N ARG A 151 8.88 -41.35 27.89
CA ARG A 151 9.04 -42.72 28.41
C ARG A 151 9.91 -42.82 29.67
N HIS A 152 10.97 -42.01 29.76
CA HIS A 152 11.97 -42.14 30.81
C HIS A 152 12.02 -40.96 31.78
N SER A 153 11.66 -39.75 31.33
CA SER A 153 11.94 -38.51 32.07
C SER A 153 10.70 -37.75 32.53
N LYS A 154 9.49 -38.26 32.32
CA LYS A 154 8.23 -37.54 32.62
C LYS A 154 8.12 -37.10 34.07
N GLU A 155 8.33 -38.01 35.01
CA GLU A 155 8.22 -37.73 36.45
C GLU A 155 9.21 -36.64 36.88
N PHE A 156 10.45 -36.75 36.41
CA PHE A 156 11.50 -35.78 36.70
C PHE A 156 11.21 -34.40 36.09
N ALA A 157 10.71 -34.34 34.85
CA ALA A 157 10.34 -33.09 34.18
C ALA A 157 9.21 -32.35 34.92
N VAL A 158 8.19 -33.08 35.40
CA VAL A 158 7.10 -32.53 36.21
C VAL A 158 7.62 -32.02 37.55
N GLN A 159 8.47 -32.78 38.23
CA GLN A 159 9.10 -32.36 39.50
C GLN A 159 9.94 -31.09 39.33
N LEU A 160 10.73 -31.01 38.24
CA LEU A 160 11.56 -29.86 37.93
C LEU A 160 10.71 -28.61 37.63
N ARG A 161 9.64 -28.76 36.83
CA ARG A 161 8.68 -27.68 36.56
C ARG A 161 8.10 -27.13 37.86
N GLN A 162 7.57 -27.99 38.73
CA GLN A 162 6.98 -27.54 39.99
C GLN A 162 8.00 -26.80 40.86
N SER A 163 9.22 -27.33 40.94
CA SER A 163 10.30 -26.72 41.73
C SER A 163 10.70 -25.33 41.20
N LEU A 164 10.64 -25.09 39.90
CA LEU A 164 10.91 -23.79 39.29
C LEU A 164 9.73 -22.81 39.46
N ILE A 165 8.49 -23.29 39.35
CA ILE A 165 7.28 -22.50 39.61
C ILE A 165 7.25 -22.02 41.08
N ASP A 166 7.62 -22.89 42.02
CA ASP A 166 7.71 -22.55 43.44
C ASP A 166 8.77 -21.45 43.72
N GLN A 167 9.75 -21.28 42.83
CA GLN A 167 10.75 -20.21 42.88
C GLN A 167 10.32 -18.94 42.11
N GLY A 168 9.13 -18.93 41.52
CA GLY A 168 8.54 -17.77 40.82
C GLY A 168 8.79 -17.71 39.31
N TYR A 169 9.31 -18.78 38.68
CA TYR A 169 9.53 -18.81 37.23
C TYR A 169 8.28 -19.28 36.45
N LYS A 170 8.04 -18.68 35.29
CA LYS A 170 7.07 -19.17 34.30
C LYS A 170 7.69 -20.26 33.45
N VAL A 171 7.21 -21.49 33.58
CA VAL A 171 7.78 -22.67 32.90
C VAL A 171 6.80 -23.29 31.93
N TRP A 172 7.24 -23.45 30.69
CA TRP A 172 6.51 -24.16 29.64
C TRP A 172 6.87 -25.65 29.63
N LEU A 173 5.86 -26.52 29.65
CA LEU A 173 6.00 -27.98 29.57
C LEU A 173 4.82 -28.57 28.78
N ASP A 174 5.14 -29.54 27.93
CA ASP A 174 4.24 -30.17 26.94
C ASP A 174 3.02 -30.94 27.51
N THR A 175 2.88 -31.06 28.83
CA THR A 175 1.88 -31.97 29.42
C THR A 175 0.52 -31.38 29.75
N GLU A 176 0.31 -30.06 29.74
CA GLU A 176 -0.92 -29.51 30.38
C GLU A 176 -1.59 -28.30 29.70
N ASN A 177 -1.05 -27.69 28.65
CA ASN A 177 -1.55 -26.39 28.16
C ASN A 177 -1.87 -26.30 26.66
N ILE A 178 -1.81 -27.39 25.91
CA ILE A 178 -2.11 -27.36 24.47
C ILE A 178 -3.60 -27.65 24.29
N ALA A 179 -4.35 -26.61 23.92
CA ALA A 179 -5.76 -26.74 23.57
C ALA A 179 -5.94 -27.74 22.43
N ILE A 180 -6.95 -28.58 22.57
CA ILE A 180 -7.23 -29.65 21.62
C ILE A 180 -7.80 -29.02 20.34
N ALA A 181 -7.37 -29.49 19.16
CA ALA A 181 -7.58 -28.90 17.83
C ALA A 181 -6.64 -27.76 17.39
N VAL A 182 -5.52 -27.51 18.08
CA VAL A 182 -4.41 -26.68 17.56
C VAL A 182 -3.33 -27.61 16.98
N GLU A 183 -2.67 -27.21 15.88
CA GLU A 183 -1.48 -27.93 15.39
C GLU A 183 -0.44 -28.01 16.51
N PHE A 184 -0.34 -29.17 17.16
CA PHE A 184 0.47 -29.43 18.36
C PHE A 184 1.91 -28.93 18.22
N GLN A 185 2.47 -29.11 17.02
CA GLN A 185 3.83 -28.70 16.70
C GLN A 185 3.99 -27.17 16.66
N GLN A 186 3.01 -26.43 16.12
CA GLN A 186 3.09 -24.96 16.09
C GLN A 186 3.12 -24.38 17.50
N LYS A 187 2.36 -24.95 18.44
CA LYS A 187 2.37 -24.53 19.85
C LYS A 187 3.68 -24.83 20.56
N ILE A 188 4.32 -25.96 20.24
CA ILE A 188 5.67 -26.27 20.72
C ILE A 188 6.68 -25.25 20.17
N ASP A 189 6.63 -24.97 18.87
CA ASP A 189 7.54 -24.01 18.24
C ASP A 189 7.34 -22.58 18.80
N GLU A 190 6.09 -22.16 19.04
CA GLU A 190 5.76 -20.94 19.78
C GLU A 190 6.32 -20.94 21.21
N GLY A 191 6.15 -22.06 21.94
CA GLY A 191 6.68 -22.24 23.29
C GLY A 191 8.20 -22.08 23.33
N ILE A 192 8.93 -22.68 22.39
CA ILE A 192 10.39 -22.51 22.25
C ILE A 192 10.73 -21.07 21.88
N ARG A 193 10.00 -20.48 20.93
CA ARG A 193 10.22 -19.12 20.42
C ARG A 193 10.02 -18.06 21.49
N TYR A 194 9.04 -18.20 22.37
CA TYR A 194 8.71 -17.23 23.43
C TYR A 194 9.26 -17.63 24.81
N SER A 195 10.25 -18.53 24.85
CA SER A 195 10.98 -18.86 26.08
C SER A 195 12.37 -18.26 26.12
N HIS A 196 12.80 -17.74 27.28
CA HIS A 196 14.15 -17.20 27.50
C HIS A 196 15.23 -18.29 27.46
N ASN A 197 14.98 -19.41 28.11
CA ASN A 197 15.92 -20.53 28.25
C ASN A 197 15.29 -21.83 27.74
N PHE A 198 16.10 -22.68 27.11
CA PHE A 198 15.69 -24.01 26.64
C PHE A 198 16.40 -25.09 27.47
N CYS A 199 15.69 -25.77 28.35
CA CYS A 199 16.21 -26.88 29.13
C CYS A 199 15.96 -28.19 28.40
N PHE A 200 17.02 -28.95 28.12
CA PHE A 200 16.94 -30.25 27.46
C PHE A 200 17.27 -31.39 28.43
N ILE A 201 16.31 -32.24 28.75
CA ILE A 201 16.49 -33.37 29.66
C ILE A 201 17.00 -34.59 28.87
N LEU A 202 18.25 -34.95 29.15
CA LEU A 202 18.93 -36.09 28.53
C LEU A 202 18.37 -37.41 29.09
N SER A 203 17.94 -38.27 28.17
CA SER A 203 17.52 -39.66 28.38
C SER A 203 17.72 -40.48 27.11
N PRO A 204 17.82 -41.82 27.18
CA PRO A 204 17.93 -42.66 25.98
C PRO A 204 16.80 -42.44 24.97
N HIS A 205 15.61 -42.07 25.46
CA HIS A 205 14.44 -41.80 24.62
C HIS A 205 14.48 -40.40 23.99
N SER A 206 14.89 -39.36 24.73
CA SER A 206 14.94 -37.99 24.18
C SER A 206 15.98 -37.81 23.10
N VAL A 207 17.09 -38.55 23.15
CA VAL A 207 18.13 -38.51 22.11
C VAL A 207 17.68 -39.18 20.81
N ASN A 208 16.92 -40.27 20.90
CA ASN A 208 16.42 -41.03 19.75
C ASN A 208 15.06 -40.52 19.22
N SER A 209 14.42 -39.59 19.92
CA SER A 209 13.11 -39.08 19.53
C SER A 209 13.23 -38.01 18.44
N GLU A 210 12.57 -38.24 17.31
CA GLU A 210 12.51 -37.29 16.20
C GLU A 210 11.90 -35.94 16.61
N TYR A 211 10.94 -35.94 17.55
CA TYR A 211 10.34 -34.72 18.11
C TYR A 211 11.35 -33.89 18.92
N CYS A 212 12.05 -34.51 19.87
CA CYS A 212 13.09 -33.84 20.65
C CYS A 212 14.21 -33.29 19.76
N GLN A 213 14.57 -34.00 18.69
CA GLN A 213 15.54 -33.53 17.71
C GLN A 213 15.07 -32.27 16.98
N ARG A 214 13.79 -32.23 16.56
CA ARG A 214 13.19 -31.04 15.96
C ARG A 214 13.19 -29.86 16.93
N GLU A 215 12.79 -30.05 18.18
CA GLU A 215 12.79 -29.00 19.20
C GLU A 215 14.19 -28.42 19.44
N ILE A 216 15.22 -29.28 19.50
CA ILE A 216 16.61 -28.85 19.61
C ILE A 216 17.03 -28.05 18.36
N GLN A 217 16.69 -28.52 17.16
CA GLN A 217 16.99 -27.81 15.92
C GLN A 217 16.32 -26.43 15.88
N THR A 218 15.07 -26.32 16.33
CA THR A 218 14.36 -25.04 16.48
C THR A 218 15.05 -24.12 17.48
N ALA A 219 15.40 -24.62 18.67
CA ALA A 219 16.10 -23.84 19.69
C ALA A 219 17.48 -23.34 19.21
N LEU A 220 18.21 -24.18 18.45
CA LEU A 220 19.48 -23.81 17.82
C LEU A 220 19.32 -22.75 16.73
N ALA A 221 18.29 -22.88 15.88
CA ALA A 221 18.00 -21.90 14.84
C ALA A 221 17.63 -20.53 15.41
N LEU A 222 16.96 -20.51 16.56
CA LEU A 222 16.55 -19.30 17.29
C LEU A 222 17.63 -18.75 18.24
N ASN A 223 18.86 -19.30 18.21
CA ASN A 223 19.97 -18.94 19.10
C ASN A 223 19.56 -18.87 20.58
N LYS A 224 18.72 -19.82 21.02
CA LYS A 224 18.27 -19.90 22.42
C LYS A 224 19.40 -20.42 23.31
N ARG A 225 19.43 -19.98 24.56
CA ARG A 225 20.34 -20.53 25.55
C ARG A 225 19.89 -21.94 25.91
N ILE A 226 20.65 -22.95 25.47
CA ILE A 226 20.36 -24.36 25.75
C ILE A 226 21.07 -24.81 27.03
N ILE A 227 20.31 -25.44 27.92
CA ILE A 227 20.76 -25.97 29.20
C ILE A 227 20.53 -27.49 29.21
N PRO A 228 21.56 -28.30 28.95
CA PRO A 228 21.45 -29.76 29.01
C PRO A 228 21.41 -30.24 30.46
N ILE A 229 20.37 -30.99 30.80
CA ILE A 229 20.12 -31.58 32.12
C ILE A 229 20.29 -33.09 32.01
N HIS A 230 21.27 -33.63 32.72
CA HIS A 230 21.51 -35.07 32.78
C HIS A 230 20.94 -35.61 34.10
N HIS A 231 19.94 -36.49 34.03
CA HIS A 231 19.21 -36.98 35.21
C HIS A 231 19.30 -38.50 35.42
N MET A 232 19.70 -39.25 34.40
CA MET A 232 19.79 -40.72 34.42
C MET A 232 20.95 -41.19 33.54
N ASP A 233 21.42 -42.42 33.76
CA ASP A 233 22.47 -43.01 32.91
C ASP A 233 21.94 -43.32 31.51
N MET A 234 22.68 -42.88 30.50
CA MET A 234 22.23 -42.86 29.10
C MET A 234 22.38 -44.19 28.38
N GLY A 235 23.23 -45.12 28.84
CA GLY A 235 23.46 -46.45 28.24
C GLY A 235 23.95 -46.47 26.78
N ALA A 236 23.94 -45.32 26.08
CA ALA A 236 24.28 -45.11 24.67
C ALA A 236 25.72 -44.61 24.52
N SER A 237 26.33 -44.81 23.35
CA SER A 237 27.62 -44.21 23.03
C SER A 237 27.49 -42.70 22.83
N GLU A 238 28.52 -41.94 23.19
CA GLU A 238 28.57 -40.47 23.03
C GLU A 238 28.25 -40.00 21.60
N SER A 239 28.38 -40.88 20.60
CA SER A 239 28.03 -40.65 19.19
C SER A 239 26.58 -40.26 18.93
N ASP A 240 25.63 -40.66 19.79
CA ASP A 240 24.20 -40.52 19.50
C ASP A 240 23.67 -39.13 19.93
N ILE A 241 24.43 -38.39 20.72
CA ILE A 241 24.09 -37.04 21.20
C ILE A 241 24.50 -35.99 20.16
N PRO A 242 23.67 -34.99 19.82
CA PRO A 242 24.05 -33.92 18.90
C PRO A 242 25.36 -33.23 19.28
N GLU A 243 26.29 -33.08 18.32
CA GLU A 243 27.67 -32.58 18.55
C GLU A 243 27.72 -31.24 19.31
N LYS A 244 26.75 -30.34 19.05
CA LYS A 244 26.64 -29.06 19.76
C LYS A 244 26.32 -29.22 21.26
N LEU A 245 25.50 -30.20 21.63
CA LEU A 245 25.14 -30.46 23.04
C LEU A 245 26.28 -31.11 23.82
N GLN A 246 27.14 -31.89 23.16
CA GLN A 246 28.33 -32.51 23.78
C GLN A 246 29.33 -31.46 24.25
N LYS A 247 29.42 -30.31 23.56
CA LYS A 247 30.35 -29.22 23.88
C LYS A 247 29.86 -28.32 25.01
N LEU A 248 28.60 -28.46 25.44
CA LEU A 248 28.01 -27.68 26.53
C LEU A 248 28.24 -28.36 27.88
N ASN A 249 28.29 -27.56 28.95
CA ASN A 249 28.38 -28.07 30.31
C ASN A 249 27.04 -28.68 30.75
N TRP A 250 27.05 -29.98 31.07
CA TRP A 250 25.86 -30.69 31.50
C TRP A 250 25.59 -30.48 33.00
N MET A 251 24.34 -30.18 33.36
CA MET A 251 23.92 -30.16 34.75
C MET A 251 23.51 -31.56 35.19
N MET A 252 24.35 -32.13 36.05
CA MET A 252 24.22 -33.50 36.54
C MET A 252 23.33 -33.54 37.78
N PHE A 253 22.12 -34.10 37.67
CA PHE A 253 21.16 -34.30 38.77
C PHE A 253 21.31 -35.66 39.48
N HIS A 254 22.28 -36.49 39.07
CA HIS A 254 22.46 -37.87 39.52
C HIS A 254 23.84 -38.16 40.17
N CYS A 255 24.73 -37.18 40.35
CA CYS A 255 26.05 -37.38 40.97
C CYS A 255 26.21 -36.58 42.28
N ASN A 256 26.67 -37.23 43.38
CA ASN A 256 27.16 -36.73 44.70
C ASN A 256 26.57 -35.46 45.36
N ARG A 257 25.56 -34.81 44.78
CA ARG A 257 24.93 -33.55 45.18
C ARG A 257 23.44 -33.80 45.39
N THR A 258 22.86 -33.13 46.38
CA THR A 258 21.41 -33.18 46.61
C THR A 258 20.65 -32.42 45.52
N TYR A 259 19.45 -32.89 45.16
CA TYR A 259 18.57 -32.27 44.16
C TYR A 259 18.45 -30.74 44.35
N THR A 260 18.30 -30.29 45.59
CA THR A 260 18.19 -28.87 45.97
C THR A 260 19.44 -28.04 45.66
N GLN A 261 20.64 -28.60 45.82
CA GLN A 261 21.90 -27.93 45.48
C GLN A 261 22.03 -27.74 43.97
N THR A 262 21.71 -28.77 43.17
CA THR A 262 21.75 -28.66 41.71
C THR A 262 20.65 -27.73 41.18
N LEU A 263 19.46 -27.75 41.79
CA LEU A 263 18.39 -26.79 41.49
C LEU A 263 18.84 -25.34 41.73
N SER A 264 19.56 -25.07 42.83
CA SER A 264 20.08 -23.71 43.09
C SER A 264 21.10 -23.25 42.04
N LEU A 265 21.87 -24.18 41.49
CA LEU A 265 22.81 -23.91 40.39
C LEU A 265 22.06 -23.63 39.08
N LEU A 266 20.97 -24.36 38.81
CA LEU A 266 20.10 -24.11 37.66
C LEU A 266 19.48 -22.71 37.76
N VAL A 267 18.91 -22.35 38.92
CA VAL A 267 18.36 -21.01 39.17
C VAL A 267 19.43 -19.93 39.01
N SER A 268 20.64 -20.17 39.53
CA SER A 268 21.76 -19.25 39.32
C SER A 268 22.13 -19.12 37.84
N ALA A 269 22.06 -20.19 37.06
CA ALA A 269 22.32 -20.15 35.62
C ALA A 269 21.23 -19.36 34.88
N LEU A 270 19.95 -19.58 35.21
CA LEU A 270 18.81 -18.87 34.61
C LEU A 270 18.88 -17.34 34.83
N ASN A 271 19.38 -16.90 36.00
CA ASN A 271 19.52 -15.47 36.33
C ASN A 271 20.76 -14.79 35.74
N GLN A 272 21.64 -15.51 35.05
CA GLN A 272 22.79 -14.91 34.38
C GLN A 272 22.37 -14.28 33.05
N HIS A 273 22.89 -13.06 32.79
CA HIS A 273 22.74 -12.35 31.52
C HIS A 273 21.28 -12.08 31.10
N THR A 274 20.41 -11.89 32.08
CA THR A 274 18.99 -11.55 31.87
C THR A 274 18.81 -10.29 31.03
N GLU A 275 19.69 -9.29 31.17
CA GLU A 275 19.71 -8.07 30.36
C GLU A 275 19.86 -8.32 28.84
N LEU A 276 20.43 -9.47 28.44
CA LEU A 276 20.61 -9.84 27.03
C LEU A 276 19.56 -10.84 26.56
N LEU A 277 19.18 -11.79 27.42
CA LEU A 277 18.25 -12.87 27.07
C LEU A 277 16.78 -12.43 27.03
N HIS A 278 16.35 -11.52 27.91
CA HIS A 278 14.97 -11.04 27.91
C HIS A 278 14.65 -10.23 26.65
N PRO A 279 15.45 -9.20 26.28
CA PRO A 279 15.15 -8.44 25.08
C PRO A 279 15.25 -9.30 23.80
N HIS A 280 16.08 -10.36 23.78
CA HIS A 280 16.10 -11.32 22.66
C HIS A 280 14.72 -11.94 22.42
N CYS A 281 14.01 -12.34 23.47
CA CYS A 281 12.70 -12.98 23.33
C CYS A 281 11.58 -11.97 23.12
N GLU A 282 11.62 -10.84 23.82
CA GLU A 282 10.67 -9.74 23.64
C GLU A 282 10.71 -9.19 22.21
N LEU A 283 11.91 -8.90 21.69
CA LEU A 283 12.08 -8.40 20.32
C LEU A 283 11.66 -9.44 19.27
N LEU A 284 11.86 -10.73 19.53
CA LEU A 284 11.41 -11.80 18.65
C LEU A 284 9.87 -11.84 18.59
N LEU A 285 9.21 -11.73 19.74
CA LEU A 285 7.75 -11.66 19.84
C LEU A 285 7.20 -10.44 19.10
N HIS A 286 7.82 -9.27 19.28
CA HIS A 286 7.43 -8.05 18.55
C HIS A 286 7.66 -8.17 17.04
N ALA A 287 8.80 -8.71 16.62
CA ALA A 287 9.11 -8.94 15.22
C ALA A 287 8.10 -9.90 14.56
N ASP A 288 7.70 -10.95 15.27
CA ASP A 288 6.73 -11.93 14.80
C ASP A 288 5.33 -11.30 14.65
N ARG A 289 4.85 -10.56 15.65
CA ARG A 289 3.59 -9.79 15.54
C ARG A 289 3.59 -8.84 14.37
N TRP A 290 4.70 -8.13 14.17
CA TRP A 290 4.87 -7.23 13.03
C TRP A 290 4.80 -7.99 11.70
N VAL A 291 5.34 -9.20 11.60
CA VAL A 291 5.21 -10.03 10.40
C VAL A 291 3.78 -10.54 10.22
N SER A 292 3.13 -11.02 11.30
CA SER A 292 1.74 -11.50 11.29
C SER A 292 0.74 -10.40 10.92
N SER A 293 1.01 -9.14 11.28
CA SER A 293 0.21 -7.97 10.88
C SER A 293 0.50 -7.46 9.46
N LEU A 294 1.22 -8.24 8.65
CA LEU A 294 1.64 -7.89 7.29
C LEU A 294 2.58 -6.68 7.23
N LYS A 295 3.46 -6.55 8.24
CA LYS A 295 4.47 -5.48 8.37
C LYS A 295 3.87 -4.09 8.54
N GLY A 296 2.77 -4.00 9.30
CA GLY A 296 2.12 -2.73 9.63
C GLY A 296 3.04 -1.78 10.40
N HIS A 297 2.82 -0.47 10.26
CA HIS A 297 3.61 0.52 10.99
C HIS A 297 3.30 0.55 12.49
N GLU A 298 2.08 0.17 12.89
CA GLU A 298 1.61 0.27 14.28
C GLU A 298 2.39 -0.60 15.27
N ASP A 299 3.01 -1.69 14.80
CA ASP A 299 3.78 -2.64 15.61
C ASP A 299 5.28 -2.29 15.72
N LEU A 300 5.75 -1.25 15.03
CA LEU A 300 7.16 -0.85 15.06
C LEU A 300 7.56 -0.21 16.41
N LEU A 301 8.86 -0.20 16.70
CA LEU A 301 9.37 0.36 17.96
C LEU A 301 9.55 1.88 17.89
N TYR A 302 9.26 2.56 19.01
CA TYR A 302 9.35 4.02 19.13
C TYR A 302 10.07 4.47 20.41
N GLY A 303 10.59 5.71 20.37
CA GLY A 303 11.14 6.40 21.54
C GLY A 303 12.13 5.54 22.33
N LYS A 304 11.85 5.34 23.61
CA LYS A 304 12.70 4.57 24.53
C LYS A 304 12.81 3.09 24.15
N ALA A 305 11.75 2.48 23.63
CA ALA A 305 11.78 1.06 23.22
C ALA A 305 12.72 0.83 22.03
N MET A 306 12.69 1.73 21.05
CA MET A 306 13.63 1.70 19.92
C MET A 306 15.08 1.91 20.41
N LEU A 307 15.30 2.87 21.32
CA LEU A 307 16.62 3.13 21.90
C LEU A 307 17.16 1.89 22.65
N ASN A 308 16.30 1.24 23.45
CA ASN A 308 16.65 0.01 24.17
C ASN A 308 17.03 -1.12 23.21
N ALA A 309 16.29 -1.31 22.11
CA ALA A 309 16.60 -2.32 21.10
C ALA A 309 17.96 -2.06 20.40
N CYS A 310 18.25 -0.79 20.09
CA CYS A 310 19.56 -0.39 19.54
C CYS A 310 20.70 -0.61 20.54
N ASN A 311 20.48 -0.27 21.82
CA ASN A 311 21.45 -0.50 22.88
C ASN A 311 21.71 -1.99 23.10
N TRP A 312 20.66 -2.81 23.03
CA TRP A 312 20.77 -4.27 23.12
C TRP A 312 21.64 -4.85 22.00
N LEU A 313 21.43 -4.45 20.74
CA LEU A 313 22.32 -4.83 19.62
C LEU A 313 23.79 -4.42 19.89
N ALA A 314 24.00 -3.21 20.40
CA ALA A 314 25.34 -2.72 20.73
C ALA A 314 26.00 -3.47 21.90
N GLN A 315 25.21 -3.92 22.89
CA GLN A 315 25.69 -4.67 24.06
C GLN A 315 26.05 -6.11 23.70
N LEU A 316 25.27 -6.77 22.82
CA LEU A 316 25.60 -8.09 22.27
C LEU A 316 26.97 -8.10 21.58
N LYS A 317 27.29 -7.06 20.80
CA LYS A 317 28.60 -6.92 20.15
C LYS A 317 29.78 -6.90 21.14
N ARG A 318 29.58 -6.37 22.34
CA ARG A 318 30.63 -6.26 23.37
C ARG A 318 30.80 -7.56 24.17
N THR A 319 29.74 -8.35 24.29
CA THR A 319 29.69 -9.51 25.18
C THR A 319 30.01 -10.79 24.41
N LYS A 320 31.28 -11.18 24.36
CA LYS A 320 31.74 -12.39 23.64
C LYS A 320 31.52 -13.71 24.38
N GLU A 321 31.11 -13.65 25.64
CA GLU A 321 31.04 -14.83 26.53
C GLU A 321 29.75 -15.64 26.37
N LEU A 322 28.69 -15.09 25.75
CA LEU A 322 27.48 -15.83 25.40
C LEU A 322 27.41 -16.13 23.91
N GLU A 323 27.03 -17.35 23.56
CA GLU A 323 26.65 -17.78 22.21
C GLU A 323 25.21 -17.32 21.85
N VAL A 324 24.85 -16.08 22.19
CA VAL A 324 23.55 -15.49 21.79
C VAL A 324 23.84 -14.45 20.72
N TYR A 325 23.33 -14.70 19.51
CA TYR A 325 23.48 -13.81 18.37
C TYR A 325 22.13 -13.26 17.93
N PRO A 326 22.06 -12.00 17.51
CA PRO A 326 20.81 -11.43 17.01
C PRO A 326 20.38 -12.21 15.77
N LEU A 327 19.08 -12.52 15.68
CA LEU A 327 18.48 -13.17 14.53
C LEU A 327 18.25 -12.17 13.39
N VAL A 328 18.05 -12.68 12.17
CA VAL A 328 17.72 -11.85 11.01
C VAL A 328 16.43 -11.08 11.27
N GLU A 329 15.44 -11.72 11.89
CA GLU A 329 14.16 -11.15 12.31
C GLU A 329 14.35 -9.93 13.21
N HIS A 330 15.26 -10.01 14.20
CA HIS A 330 15.59 -8.87 15.07
C HIS A 330 16.14 -7.70 14.27
N THR A 331 17.14 -7.97 13.44
CA THR A 331 17.77 -6.91 12.64
C THR A 331 16.80 -6.29 11.65
N CYS A 332 15.95 -7.08 10.98
CA CYS A 332 14.96 -6.58 10.05
C CYS A 332 13.91 -5.70 10.75
N PHE A 333 13.40 -6.14 11.90
CA PHE A 333 12.40 -5.39 12.67
C PHE A 333 12.97 -4.08 13.24
N ILE A 334 14.19 -4.12 13.81
CA ILE A 334 14.87 -2.92 14.30
C ILE A 334 15.19 -1.97 13.14
N ASN A 335 15.66 -2.48 12.00
CA ASN A 335 15.95 -1.67 10.82
C ASN A 335 14.70 -1.01 10.24
N ALA A 336 13.58 -1.74 10.15
CA ALA A 336 12.30 -1.18 9.72
C ALA A 336 11.80 -0.09 10.68
N SER A 337 11.92 -0.31 11.99
CA SER A 337 11.58 0.69 13.01
C SER A 337 12.43 1.97 12.86
N ARG A 338 13.74 1.82 12.64
CA ARG A 338 14.66 2.94 12.41
C ARG A 338 14.36 3.67 11.10
N LEU A 339 14.13 2.94 10.02
CA LEU A 339 13.80 3.51 8.71
C LEU A 339 12.51 4.33 8.76
N TYR A 340 11.49 3.84 9.48
CA TYR A 340 10.25 4.58 9.72
C TYR A 340 10.47 5.85 10.56
N HIS A 341 11.32 5.75 11.59
CA HIS A 341 11.66 6.90 12.44
C HIS A 341 12.47 7.98 11.70
N GLN A 342 13.29 7.57 10.74
CA GLN A 342 14.14 8.43 9.92
C GLN A 342 13.44 8.91 8.63
N ASP A 343 12.11 8.83 8.53
CA ASP A 343 11.33 9.25 7.35
C ASP A 343 11.84 8.62 6.03
N GLU A 344 12.12 7.31 6.05
CA GLU A 344 12.65 6.51 4.93
C GLU A 344 14.09 6.84 4.48
N MET A 345 14.82 7.61 5.29
CA MET A 345 16.25 7.84 5.12
C MET A 345 17.05 6.59 5.52
N SER A 346 17.96 6.17 4.65
CA SER A 346 18.84 5.03 4.90
C SER A 346 20.31 5.43 4.84
N ASP A 347 21.14 4.73 5.61
CA ASP A 347 22.58 4.90 5.51
C ASP A 347 23.08 4.23 4.22
N ILE A 348 22.60 3.02 3.93
CA ILE A 348 23.09 2.20 2.81
C ILE A 348 21.91 1.71 1.97
N CYS A 349 21.96 1.93 0.65
CA CYS A 349 21.10 1.26 -0.32
C CYS A 349 21.91 0.21 -1.08
N LEU A 350 21.55 -1.06 -0.90
CA LEU A 350 22.16 -2.22 -1.54
C LEU A 350 21.36 -2.56 -2.79
N VAL A 351 21.98 -2.39 -3.95
CA VAL A 351 21.37 -2.66 -5.25
C VAL A 351 21.99 -3.93 -5.82
N HIS A 352 21.16 -4.91 -6.14
CA HIS A 352 21.63 -6.24 -6.54
C HIS A 352 20.68 -6.93 -7.54
N HIS A 353 21.12 -8.07 -8.08
CA HIS A 353 20.31 -8.96 -8.91
C HIS A 353 19.65 -10.04 -8.02
N SER A 354 18.52 -10.62 -8.44
CA SER A 354 17.80 -11.65 -7.67
C SER A 354 18.67 -12.84 -7.26
N CYS A 355 19.68 -13.18 -8.06
CA CYS A 355 20.63 -14.25 -7.76
C CYS A 355 21.46 -14.01 -6.50
N ASP A 356 21.59 -12.76 -6.05
CA ASP A 356 22.41 -12.38 -4.90
C ASP A 356 21.59 -12.09 -3.64
N GLN A 357 20.28 -12.33 -3.66
CA GLN A 357 19.38 -11.96 -2.56
C GLN A 357 19.81 -12.55 -1.21
N GLU A 358 20.21 -13.82 -1.17
CA GLU A 358 20.64 -14.46 0.08
C GLU A 358 21.92 -13.81 0.64
N ARG A 359 22.89 -13.53 -0.22
CA ARG A 359 24.15 -12.88 0.15
C ARG A 359 23.90 -11.45 0.65
N VAL A 360 23.01 -10.71 -0.01
CA VAL A 360 22.62 -9.35 0.42
C VAL A 360 21.85 -9.34 1.73
N ASN A 361 20.98 -10.33 1.97
CA ASN A 361 20.28 -10.46 3.26
C ASN A 361 21.27 -10.67 4.41
N THR A 362 22.25 -11.56 4.23
CA THR A 362 23.33 -11.80 5.20
C THR A 362 24.17 -10.55 5.42
N LEU A 363 24.54 -9.84 4.35
CA LEU A 363 25.29 -8.59 4.45
C LEU A 363 24.50 -7.49 5.17
N CYS A 364 23.20 -7.33 4.89
CA CYS A 364 22.32 -6.40 5.60
C CYS A 364 22.28 -6.71 7.08
N HIS A 365 22.10 -7.99 7.43
CA HIS A 365 22.09 -8.45 8.81
C HIS A 365 23.37 -8.01 9.54
N LEU A 366 24.54 -8.22 8.94
CA LEU A 366 25.82 -7.80 9.50
C LEU A 366 25.94 -6.27 9.62
N LEU A 367 25.56 -5.51 8.59
CA LEU A 367 25.62 -4.03 8.60
C LEU A 367 24.69 -3.42 9.66
N ILE A 368 23.50 -3.99 9.84
CA ILE A 368 22.54 -3.54 10.86
C ILE A 368 23.09 -3.79 12.27
N GLN A 369 23.78 -4.91 12.50
CA GLN A 369 24.48 -5.15 13.77
C GLN A 369 25.58 -4.10 14.04
N GLN A 370 26.18 -3.52 12.99
CA GLN A 370 27.13 -2.40 13.12
C GLN A 370 26.45 -1.04 13.32
N GLY A 371 25.11 -1.01 13.33
CA GLY A 371 24.32 0.20 13.57
C GLY A 371 23.97 0.97 12.30
N TYR A 372 24.18 0.44 11.10
CA TYR A 372 23.74 1.06 9.84
C TYR A 372 22.26 0.77 9.55
N VAL A 373 21.55 1.73 8.96
CA VAL A 373 20.21 1.53 8.40
C VAL A 373 20.33 1.15 6.92
N THR A 374 19.83 -0.02 6.55
CA THR A 374 19.98 -0.56 5.19
C THR A 374 18.65 -0.68 4.46
N VAL A 375 18.68 -0.50 3.14
CA VAL A 375 17.56 -0.80 2.22
C VAL A 375 18.10 -1.59 1.04
N THR A 376 17.31 -2.51 0.49
CA THR A 376 17.69 -3.38 -0.63
C THR A 376 16.78 -3.18 -1.83
N GLU A 377 17.33 -3.15 -3.03
CA GLU A 377 16.58 -3.06 -4.29
C GLU A 377 17.09 -4.06 -5.34
N THR A 378 16.16 -4.80 -5.95
CA THR A 378 16.42 -5.83 -6.96
C THR A 378 16.25 -5.30 -8.39
N LEU A 379 17.21 -5.57 -9.29
CA LEU A 379 17.24 -4.98 -10.64
C LEU A 379 16.73 -5.86 -11.80
N ASP A 380 16.12 -7.03 -11.54
CA ASP A 380 15.84 -8.04 -12.58
C ASP A 380 14.82 -7.62 -13.66
N ASN A 381 13.97 -6.61 -13.41
CA ASN A 381 12.79 -6.33 -14.22
C ASN A 381 12.58 -4.84 -14.60
N VAL A 382 13.63 -4.03 -14.71
CA VAL A 382 13.46 -2.60 -15.04
C VAL A 382 13.20 -2.41 -16.55
N GLN A 383 11.92 -2.35 -16.96
CA GLN A 383 11.52 -1.84 -18.28
C GLN A 383 11.68 -0.31 -18.33
N SER A 384 12.37 0.19 -19.34
CA SER A 384 12.88 1.58 -19.47
C SER A 384 11.83 2.71 -19.49
N SER A 385 10.53 2.41 -19.48
CA SER A 385 9.46 3.41 -19.63
C SER A 385 8.74 3.79 -18.34
N SER A 386 8.86 2.98 -17.29
CA SER A 386 8.25 3.22 -15.97
C SER A 386 9.28 2.91 -14.90
N LEU A 387 10.37 3.68 -14.89
CA LEU A 387 11.27 3.65 -13.75
C LEU A 387 10.47 4.02 -12.50
N ASP A 388 10.36 3.06 -11.60
CA ASP A 388 9.63 3.14 -10.35
C ASP A 388 10.08 4.38 -9.58
N GLN A 389 9.15 5.28 -9.30
CA GLN A 389 9.37 6.42 -8.39
C GLN A 389 10.00 5.95 -7.07
N LEU A 390 9.74 4.70 -6.68
CA LEU A 390 10.33 4.05 -5.52
C LEU A 390 11.85 3.90 -5.61
N LEU A 391 12.41 3.37 -6.71
CA LEU A 391 13.86 3.19 -6.86
C LEU A 391 14.58 4.55 -6.81
N TYR A 392 14.04 5.56 -7.50
CA TYR A 392 14.56 6.93 -7.44
C TYR A 392 14.52 7.48 -6.01
N ARG A 393 13.42 7.25 -5.30
CA ARG A 393 13.26 7.66 -3.91
C ARG A 393 14.29 6.99 -3.02
N ARG A 394 14.50 5.67 -3.15
CA ARG A 394 15.46 4.90 -2.33
C ARG A 394 16.92 5.27 -2.61
N LEU A 395 17.29 5.49 -3.87
CA LEU A 395 18.62 6.00 -4.23
C LEU A 395 18.82 7.45 -3.73
N GLY A 396 17.75 8.24 -3.75
CA GLY A 396 17.74 9.60 -3.23
C GLY A 396 17.93 9.66 -1.72
N THR A 397 17.21 8.83 -0.96
CA THR A 397 17.23 8.84 0.51
C THR A 397 18.46 8.16 1.11
N ALA A 398 19.20 7.38 0.34
CA ALA A 398 20.40 6.68 0.79
C ALA A 398 21.66 7.56 0.83
N THR A 399 22.47 7.39 1.88
CA THR A 399 23.77 8.07 2.03
C THR A 399 24.84 7.42 1.14
N PHE A 400 24.93 6.10 1.21
CA PHE A 400 25.84 5.27 0.43
C PHE A 400 25.04 4.33 -0.49
N ILE A 401 25.48 4.20 -1.74
CA ILE A 401 24.90 3.25 -2.69
C ILE A 401 25.90 2.13 -2.90
N VAL A 402 25.57 0.92 -2.46
CA VAL A 402 26.42 -0.27 -2.63
C VAL A 402 25.81 -1.12 -3.72
N VAL A 403 26.58 -1.35 -4.77
CA VAL A 403 26.20 -2.16 -5.91
C VAL A 403 26.91 -3.51 -5.81
N LEU A 404 26.16 -4.60 -5.82
CA LEU A 404 26.72 -5.95 -5.86
C LEU A 404 26.45 -6.59 -7.23
N ALA A 405 27.53 -7.04 -7.89
CA ALA A 405 27.49 -7.63 -9.23
C ALA A 405 28.35 -8.90 -9.26
N SER A 406 27.72 -10.07 -9.12
CA SER A 406 28.38 -11.36 -8.90
C SER A 406 28.85 -12.11 -10.16
N ASP A 407 28.28 -11.92 -11.35
CA ASP A 407 28.92 -12.31 -12.62
C ASP A 407 28.06 -11.90 -13.83
N GLY A 408 28.68 -11.32 -14.86
CA GLY A 408 28.09 -11.11 -16.21
C GLY A 408 26.90 -10.14 -16.37
N ALA A 409 26.26 -9.71 -15.27
CA ALA A 409 25.05 -8.88 -15.31
C ALA A 409 25.30 -7.37 -15.53
N THR A 410 26.54 -6.93 -15.77
CA THR A 410 26.95 -5.52 -15.90
C THR A 410 26.38 -4.79 -17.13
N HIS A 411 25.59 -5.48 -17.97
CA HIS A 411 25.07 -4.99 -19.25
C HIS A 411 23.55 -4.75 -19.31
N THR A 412 22.81 -4.89 -18.21
CA THR A 412 21.37 -4.58 -18.21
C THR A 412 21.12 -3.07 -18.27
N SER A 413 20.02 -2.66 -18.90
CA SER A 413 19.59 -1.26 -19.00
C SER A 413 19.41 -0.58 -17.63
N ALA A 414 19.03 -1.36 -16.61
CA ALA A 414 18.87 -0.92 -15.23
C ALA A 414 20.17 -0.34 -14.64
N TRP A 415 21.32 -0.97 -14.92
CA TRP A 415 22.62 -0.49 -14.44
C TRP A 415 23.02 0.85 -15.02
N LYS A 416 22.62 1.12 -16.28
CA LYS A 416 22.85 2.42 -16.90
C LYS A 416 22.11 3.54 -16.16
N TYR A 417 20.92 3.26 -15.63
CA TYR A 417 20.14 4.26 -14.89
C TYR A 417 20.71 4.56 -13.51
N VAL A 418 21.07 3.53 -12.73
CA VAL A 418 21.75 3.73 -11.44
C VAL A 418 23.05 4.52 -11.65
N ARG A 419 23.77 4.25 -12.76
CA ARG A 419 24.96 4.99 -13.17
C ARG A 419 24.70 6.48 -13.43
N GLU A 420 23.71 6.77 -14.25
CA GLU A 420 23.31 8.14 -14.59
C GLU A 420 22.85 8.90 -13.34
N TYR A 421 22.11 8.25 -12.43
CA TYR A 421 21.64 8.85 -11.19
C TYR A 421 22.78 9.20 -10.22
N VAL A 422 23.68 8.24 -9.97
CA VAL A 422 24.84 8.45 -9.08
C VAL A 422 25.73 9.56 -9.61
N SER A 423 26.01 9.57 -10.92
CA SER A 423 26.85 10.59 -11.58
C SER A 423 26.21 11.98 -11.57
N SER A 424 24.91 12.08 -11.88
CA SER A 424 24.21 13.37 -11.92
C SER A 424 24.05 14.03 -10.54
N ASN A 425 23.99 13.25 -9.46
CA ASN A 425 23.76 13.74 -8.09
C ASN A 425 25.00 13.70 -7.19
N ASP A 426 26.17 13.32 -7.73
CA ASP A 426 27.44 13.21 -7.00
C ASP A 426 27.31 12.38 -5.70
N LYS A 427 26.60 11.25 -5.80
CA LYS A 427 26.37 10.31 -4.69
C LYS A 427 27.60 9.40 -4.48
N VAL A 428 27.84 9.00 -3.24
CA VAL A 428 28.92 8.07 -2.92
C VAL A 428 28.45 6.65 -3.24
N SER A 429 29.12 6.00 -4.20
CA SER A 429 28.83 4.62 -4.56
C SER A 429 30.04 3.71 -4.45
N PHE A 430 29.80 2.48 -3.98
CA PHE A 430 30.79 1.40 -3.97
C PHE A 430 30.30 0.28 -4.88
N THR A 431 31.19 -0.23 -5.74
CA THR A 431 30.87 -1.37 -6.61
C THR A 431 31.63 -2.59 -6.14
N LEU A 432 30.91 -3.60 -5.65
CA LEU A 432 31.42 -4.90 -5.25
C LEU A 432 31.41 -5.83 -6.46
N LEU A 433 32.61 -6.22 -6.89
CA LEU A 433 32.82 -7.11 -8.04
C LEU A 433 33.46 -8.41 -7.59
N GLU A 434 32.83 -9.51 -7.99
CA GLU A 434 33.35 -10.87 -7.88
C GLU A 434 34.29 -11.09 -9.09
N ASN A 435 35.51 -11.59 -8.84
CA ASN A 435 36.61 -11.85 -9.81
C ASN A 435 37.65 -10.72 -10.09
N LEU A 436 38.92 -11.16 -10.25
CA LEU A 436 40.14 -10.36 -10.46
C LEU A 436 40.52 -10.14 -11.95
N SER A 437 39.57 -10.21 -12.90
CA SER A 437 39.87 -10.04 -14.33
C SER A 437 40.32 -8.60 -14.65
N PRO A 438 41.41 -8.35 -15.40
CA PRO A 438 42.00 -7.01 -15.48
C PRO A 438 41.30 -6.04 -16.44
N GLU A 439 40.30 -6.45 -17.20
CA GLU A 439 39.80 -5.61 -18.30
C GLU A 439 38.28 -5.44 -18.26
N LYS A 440 37.89 -4.18 -18.03
CA LYS A 440 36.54 -3.60 -18.25
C LYS A 440 35.52 -3.82 -17.13
N GLY A 441 35.73 -3.17 -15.99
CA GLY A 441 34.72 -3.04 -14.92
C GLY A 441 34.60 -1.60 -14.40
N SER A 442 33.47 -0.97 -14.73
CA SER A 442 32.78 0.22 -14.17
C SER A 442 33.52 1.55 -13.93
N ASP A 443 33.07 2.61 -14.64
CA ASP A 443 33.31 4.04 -14.35
C ASP A 443 32.53 4.57 -13.12
N LEU A 444 32.17 3.72 -12.14
CA LEU A 444 31.30 4.06 -11.00
C LEU A 444 32.00 3.86 -9.67
N GLY A 445 32.34 4.99 -9.03
CA GLY A 445 32.81 5.02 -7.64
C GLY A 445 34.08 4.22 -7.38
N GLN A 446 34.34 3.91 -6.11
CA GLN A 446 35.45 3.04 -5.72
C GLN A 446 35.03 1.58 -5.93
N ILE A 447 35.84 0.85 -6.70
CA ILE A 447 35.64 -0.58 -6.97
C ILE A 447 36.30 -1.39 -5.85
N ILE A 448 35.50 -2.22 -5.19
CA ILE A 448 35.95 -3.14 -4.16
C ILE A 448 35.87 -4.55 -4.75
N ARG A 449 37.05 -5.14 -5.02
CA ARG A 449 37.15 -6.50 -5.56
C ARG A 449 37.25 -7.51 -4.42
N PHE A 450 36.47 -8.57 -4.49
CA PHE A 450 36.52 -9.67 -3.53
C PHE A 450 36.57 -11.02 -4.25
N ASP A 451 37.11 -12.02 -3.57
CA ASP A 451 37.10 -13.41 -4.03
C ASP A 451 35.71 -13.98 -3.78
N GLY A 452 35.10 -14.67 -4.76
CA GLY A 452 33.77 -15.28 -4.62
C GLY A 452 33.68 -16.33 -3.50
N LYS A 453 34.83 -16.78 -2.98
CA LYS A 453 34.96 -17.64 -1.79
C LYS A 453 35.12 -16.89 -0.46
N ALA A 454 35.21 -15.57 -0.47
CA ALA A 454 35.32 -14.78 0.75
C ALA A 454 34.02 -14.87 1.57
N SER A 455 34.16 -14.96 2.90
CA SER A 455 33.00 -14.91 3.78
C SER A 455 32.35 -13.53 3.75
N GLU A 456 31.01 -13.48 3.90
CA GLU A 456 30.24 -12.23 3.98
C GLU A 456 30.73 -11.34 5.13
N GLN A 457 31.30 -11.93 6.18
CA GLN A 457 31.94 -11.20 7.29
C GLN A 457 33.15 -10.39 6.81
N ALA A 458 34.04 -11.00 6.03
CA ALA A 458 35.23 -10.32 5.51
C ALA A 458 34.85 -9.20 4.52
N LEU A 459 33.79 -9.41 3.74
CA LEU A 459 33.24 -8.40 2.85
C LEU A 459 32.59 -7.24 3.62
N CYS A 460 31.87 -7.52 4.70
CA CYS A 460 31.33 -6.51 5.60
C CYS A 460 32.45 -5.68 6.23
N ASP A 461 33.51 -6.31 6.75
CA ASP A 461 34.64 -5.61 7.37
C ASP A 461 35.36 -4.68 6.36
N LEU A 462 35.52 -5.15 5.12
CA LEU A 462 36.07 -4.36 4.03
C LEU A 462 35.19 -3.15 3.69
N LEU A 463 33.88 -3.34 3.59
CA LEU A 463 32.93 -2.23 3.36
C LEU A 463 32.95 -1.21 4.49
N LEU A 464 32.97 -1.66 5.74
CA LEU A 464 33.01 -0.78 6.91
C LEU A 464 34.23 0.14 6.89
N HIS A 465 35.39 -0.38 6.51
CA HIS A 465 36.61 0.43 6.36
C HIS A 465 36.42 1.65 5.43
N TYR A 466 35.63 1.48 4.36
CA TYR A 466 35.31 2.57 3.44
C TYR A 466 34.16 3.45 3.93
N LEU A 467 33.12 2.85 4.53
CA LEU A 467 31.93 3.55 5.01
C LEU A 467 32.20 4.44 6.25
N GLU A 468 33.23 4.13 7.02
CA GLU A 468 33.62 4.93 8.19
C GLU A 468 34.39 6.21 7.80
N GLN A 469 34.94 6.28 6.58
CA GLN A 469 35.62 7.49 6.10
C GLN A 469 34.59 8.61 5.88
N ASP A 470 34.77 9.75 6.56
CA ASP A 470 33.90 10.94 6.44
C ASP A 470 32.40 10.68 6.71
N LYS A 471 32.06 9.61 7.46
CA LYS A 471 30.67 9.19 7.74
C LYS A 471 29.79 10.35 8.21
N GLU A 472 30.23 11.08 9.25
CA GLU A 472 29.46 12.18 9.83
C GLU A 472 29.16 13.29 8.81
N TYR A 473 30.15 13.66 7.99
CA TYR A 473 29.98 14.64 6.92
C TYR A 473 29.00 14.15 5.85
N LEU A 474 29.14 12.90 5.40
CA LEU A 474 28.31 12.34 4.32
C LEU A 474 26.86 12.12 4.77
N THR A 475 26.64 11.68 6.00
CA THR A 475 25.30 11.57 6.59
C THR A 475 24.65 12.95 6.70
N LEU A 476 25.39 13.97 7.17
CA LEU A 476 24.90 15.34 7.24
C LEU A 476 24.57 15.90 5.84
N ARG A 477 25.46 15.68 4.86
CA ARG A 477 25.26 16.03 3.44
C ARG A 477 23.99 15.40 2.88
N ASN A 478 23.78 14.10 3.12
CA ASN A 478 22.62 13.38 2.58
C ASN A 478 21.30 13.83 3.22
N ARG A 479 21.29 14.08 4.54
CA ARG A 479 20.14 14.65 5.25
C ARG A 479 19.73 15.99 4.65
N LEU A 480 20.71 16.87 4.41
CA LEU A 480 20.52 18.16 3.76
C LEU A 480 20.04 18.03 2.32
N PHE A 481 20.69 17.17 1.53
CA PHE A 481 20.31 16.91 0.15
C PHE A 481 18.87 16.44 0.03
N CYS A 482 18.42 15.50 0.87
CA CYS A 482 17.04 15.02 0.83
C CYS A 482 16.03 16.11 1.20
N ARG A 483 16.38 16.98 2.15
CA ARG A 483 15.56 18.14 2.50
C ARG A 483 15.49 19.15 1.34
N ALA A 484 16.59 19.36 0.63
CA ALA A 484 16.65 20.20 -0.57
C ALA A 484 15.84 19.62 -1.74
N VAL A 485 15.92 18.31 -2.00
CA VAL A 485 15.11 17.64 -3.04
C VAL A 485 13.62 17.73 -2.72
N GLN A 486 13.22 17.51 -1.46
CA GLN A 486 11.84 17.67 -1.02
C GLN A 486 11.34 19.11 -1.19
N TRP A 487 12.22 20.09 -0.97
CA TRP A 487 11.92 21.49 -1.25
C TRP A 487 11.78 21.74 -2.76
N GLU A 488 12.66 21.20 -3.60
CA GLU A 488 12.60 21.39 -5.06
C GLU A 488 11.31 20.82 -5.66
N GLU A 489 10.87 19.65 -5.19
CA GLU A 489 9.62 19.01 -5.61
C GLU A 489 8.37 19.80 -5.21
N ARG A 490 8.34 20.34 -3.98
CA ARG A 490 7.12 20.91 -3.37
C ARG A 490 7.08 22.43 -3.37
N LYS A 491 8.23 23.08 -3.50
CA LYS A 491 8.47 24.53 -3.34
C LYS A 491 7.77 25.13 -2.12
N SER A 492 7.75 24.37 -1.01
CA SER A 492 7.11 24.80 0.24
C SER A 492 8.09 25.53 1.14
N ASN A 493 7.60 26.64 1.67
CA ASN A 493 8.29 27.56 2.55
C ASN A 493 8.56 26.97 3.95
N GLY A 494 7.92 25.83 4.28
CA GLY A 494 8.12 25.12 5.54
C GLY A 494 9.28 24.15 5.59
N ILE A 495 9.88 23.83 4.44
CA ILE A 495 11.02 22.91 4.34
C ILE A 495 12.35 23.64 4.56
N LEU A 496 12.33 24.96 4.36
CA LEU A 496 13.47 25.88 4.48
C LEU A 496 14.13 25.82 5.86
N LEU A 497 15.39 26.23 5.91
CA LEU A 497 16.21 26.22 7.11
C LEU A 497 15.81 27.36 8.06
N THR A 498 15.77 27.08 9.35
CA THR A 498 15.61 28.09 10.42
C THR A 498 16.91 28.89 10.61
N HIS A 499 16.87 30.02 11.34
CA HIS A 499 18.05 30.89 11.50
C HIS A 499 19.27 30.16 12.08
N ASN A 500 19.09 29.35 13.13
CA ASN A 500 20.18 28.58 13.74
C ASN A 500 20.69 27.48 12.79
N GLU A 501 19.78 26.73 12.19
CA GLU A 501 20.12 25.71 11.19
C GLU A 501 20.89 26.30 10.00
N LEU A 502 20.50 27.50 9.54
CA LEU A 502 21.15 28.18 8.42
C LEU A 502 22.62 28.48 8.71
N ILE A 503 22.97 28.86 9.94
CA ILE A 503 24.36 29.13 10.33
C ILE A 503 25.19 27.85 10.26
N ASP A 504 24.70 26.77 10.87
CA ASP A 504 25.37 25.46 10.86
C ASP A 504 25.53 24.94 9.42
N TYR A 505 24.52 25.16 8.59
CA TYR A 505 24.51 24.68 7.21
C TYR A 505 25.32 25.56 6.25
N GLN A 506 25.44 26.86 6.50
CA GLN A 506 26.39 27.72 5.78
C GLN A 506 27.84 27.35 6.09
N GLN A 507 28.15 26.97 7.34
CA GLN A 507 29.45 26.43 7.71
C GLN A 507 29.72 25.09 6.99
N PHE A 508 28.73 24.19 6.96
CA PHE A 508 28.81 22.96 6.17
C PHE A 508 29.04 23.25 4.69
N LEU A 509 28.32 24.21 4.09
CA LEU A 509 28.46 24.60 2.69
C LEU A 509 29.88 25.09 2.38
N ALA A 510 30.47 25.88 3.27
CA ALA A 510 31.86 26.35 3.13
C ALA A 510 32.87 25.18 3.17
N ILE A 511 32.66 24.22 4.07
CA ILE A 511 33.47 22.98 4.14
C ILE A 511 33.30 22.15 2.87
N ALA A 512 32.07 22.00 2.39
CA ALA A 512 31.74 21.23 1.20
C ALA A 512 32.31 21.85 -0.08
N GLN A 513 32.33 23.18 -0.19
CA GLN A 513 32.94 23.92 -1.31
C GLN A 513 34.47 23.85 -1.32
N ALA A 514 35.10 23.65 -0.17
CA ALA A 514 36.55 23.49 -0.04
C ALA A 514 37.05 22.07 -0.39
N ARG A 515 36.14 21.09 -0.52
CA ARG A 515 36.49 19.68 -0.84
C ARG A 515 36.55 19.46 -2.35
N ASN A 516 37.56 18.70 -2.79
CA ASN A 516 37.74 18.34 -4.21
C ASN A 516 36.78 17.24 -4.69
N CYS A 517 36.16 16.49 -3.78
CA CYS A 517 35.26 15.38 -4.06
C CYS A 517 34.08 15.39 -3.06
N TYR A 518 32.89 14.96 -3.52
CA TYR A 518 31.65 14.93 -2.74
C TYR A 518 31.24 16.31 -2.19
N GLY A 519 31.30 17.31 -3.06
CA GLY A 519 30.89 18.70 -2.76
C GLY A 519 29.37 18.85 -2.63
N ALA A 520 28.91 20.08 -2.39
CA ALA A 520 27.49 20.38 -2.32
C ALA A 520 26.84 20.32 -3.72
N PRO A 521 25.81 19.49 -3.95
CA PRO A 521 25.05 19.48 -5.20
C PRO A 521 24.37 20.82 -5.44
N ARG A 522 24.09 21.17 -6.71
CA ARG A 522 23.53 22.49 -7.06
C ARG A 522 22.18 22.77 -6.41
N CYS A 523 21.29 21.77 -6.36
CA CYS A 523 20.00 21.88 -5.68
C CYS A 523 20.13 22.20 -4.17
N LEU A 524 21.20 21.72 -3.52
CA LEU A 524 21.48 22.01 -2.12
C LEU A 524 21.96 23.45 -1.93
N ILE A 525 22.81 23.96 -2.84
CA ILE A 525 23.27 25.35 -2.83
C ILE A 525 22.07 26.29 -2.99
N ASP A 526 21.23 26.03 -4.01
CA ASP A 526 20.03 26.81 -4.29
C ASP A 526 19.05 26.80 -3.09
N PHE A 527 18.92 25.67 -2.40
CA PHE A 527 18.08 25.53 -1.19
C PHE A 527 18.59 26.35 0.00
N VAL A 528 19.91 26.37 0.25
CA VAL A 528 20.52 27.16 1.33
C VAL A 528 20.40 28.65 1.03
N ASP A 529 20.66 29.07 -0.21
CA ASP A 529 20.57 30.47 -0.63
C ASP A 529 19.12 30.98 -0.56
N TYR A 530 18.16 30.18 -1.00
CA TYR A 530 16.74 30.52 -0.89
C TYR A 530 16.27 30.58 0.57
N SER A 531 16.75 29.64 1.41
CA SER A 531 16.46 29.67 2.84
C SER A 531 17.00 30.96 3.50
N ALA A 532 18.20 31.40 3.12
CA ALA A 532 18.80 32.63 3.64
C ALA A 532 17.97 33.87 3.28
N GLN A 533 17.54 33.96 2.02
CA GLN A 533 16.68 35.06 1.53
C GLN A 533 15.30 35.06 2.20
N ALA A 534 14.71 33.90 2.44
CA ALA A 534 13.41 33.78 3.09
C ALA A 534 13.47 34.15 4.59
N VAL A 535 14.56 33.84 5.28
CA VAL A 535 14.78 34.23 6.69
C VAL A 535 14.90 35.75 6.82
N GLU A 536 15.59 36.43 5.89
CA GLU A 536 15.69 37.89 5.86
C GLU A 536 14.31 38.58 5.64
N GLN A 537 13.38 37.91 4.94
CA GLN A 537 12.02 38.43 4.72
C GLN A 537 11.05 38.13 5.87
N ARG A 538 11.35 37.19 6.77
CA ARG A 538 10.48 36.69 7.85
C ARG A 538 10.69 37.37 9.22
N ALA A 539 11.12 38.62 9.25
CA ALA A 539 11.49 39.33 10.49
C ALA A 539 10.33 39.65 11.47
N ASP A 540 9.08 39.20 11.23
CA ASP A 540 7.97 39.32 12.18
C ASP A 540 7.82 38.03 13.01
N ASN A 541 8.16 38.10 14.31
CA ASN A 541 8.06 37.02 15.31
C ASN A 541 6.59 36.62 15.65
N CYS A 542 5.78 36.20 14.68
CA CYS A 542 4.41 35.71 14.92
C CYS A 542 4.30 34.19 14.78
N VAL A 543 3.76 33.54 15.82
CA VAL A 543 3.56 32.08 15.91
C VAL A 543 2.07 31.76 15.72
N ASP A 544 1.72 30.87 14.80
CA ASP A 544 0.35 30.42 14.59
C ASP A 544 -0.05 29.33 15.58
N ILE A 545 0.83 28.35 15.81
CA ILE A 545 0.52 27.14 16.59
C ILE A 545 1.63 26.85 17.59
N PHE A 546 1.27 26.58 18.84
CA PHE A 546 2.18 26.08 19.88
C PHE A 546 1.84 24.60 20.18
N ILE A 547 2.83 23.71 20.08
CA ILE A 547 2.65 22.27 20.36
C ILE A 547 3.21 21.92 21.74
N CYS A 548 2.36 21.39 22.61
CA CYS A 548 2.75 20.75 23.87
C CYS A 548 2.73 19.23 23.70
N ALA A 549 3.87 18.59 23.93
CA ALA A 549 4.00 17.14 23.93
C ALA A 549 4.92 16.70 25.06
N ASP A 550 4.72 15.47 25.53
CA ASP A 550 5.64 14.82 26.44
C ASP A 550 6.87 14.27 25.70
N VAL A 551 7.94 13.92 26.43
CA VAL A 551 9.20 13.43 25.84
C VAL A 551 8.97 12.17 24.99
N GLU A 552 8.06 11.29 25.42
CA GLU A 552 7.71 10.06 24.70
C GLU A 552 7.05 10.32 23.33
N ASP A 553 6.33 11.44 23.20
CA ASP A 553 5.61 11.83 21.99
C ASP A 553 6.34 12.91 21.17
N SER A 554 7.58 13.25 21.57
CA SER A 554 8.40 14.30 20.94
C SER A 554 8.59 14.10 19.44
N HIS A 555 8.77 12.85 18.99
CA HIS A 555 8.94 12.53 17.57
C HIS A 555 7.66 12.79 16.76
N PHE A 556 6.50 12.40 17.29
CA PHE A 556 5.21 12.72 16.66
C PHE A 556 4.99 14.24 16.64
N ALA A 557 5.34 14.95 17.72
CA ALA A 557 5.26 16.40 17.78
C ALA A 557 6.16 17.10 16.74
N GLN A 558 7.38 16.61 16.53
CA GLN A 558 8.26 17.09 15.46
C GLN A 558 7.67 16.85 14.08
N ARG A 559 7.11 15.66 13.83
CA ARG A 559 6.46 15.32 12.56
C ARG A 559 5.25 16.22 12.31
N LEU A 560 4.41 16.42 13.32
CA LEU A 560 3.27 17.34 13.26
C LEU A 560 3.72 18.78 13.01
N LYS A 561 4.76 19.26 13.71
CA LYS A 561 5.38 20.56 13.47
C LYS A 561 5.77 20.67 12.00
N ARG A 562 6.56 19.73 11.49
CA ARG A 562 7.02 19.71 10.11
C ARG A 562 5.85 19.75 9.11
N ARG A 563 4.81 18.93 9.30
CA ARG A 563 3.63 18.90 8.42
C ARG A 563 2.80 20.18 8.46
N LEU A 564 2.69 20.82 9.62
CA LEU A 564 2.01 22.10 9.73
C LEU A 564 2.84 23.24 9.13
N THR A 565 4.17 23.21 9.29
CA THR A 565 5.06 24.17 8.62
C THR A 565 5.03 24.00 7.10
N GLU A 566 4.95 22.76 6.58
CA GLU A 566 4.77 22.47 5.14
C GLU A 566 3.54 23.19 4.54
N LEU A 567 2.55 23.53 5.36
CA LEU A 567 1.31 24.22 5.01
C LEU A 567 1.35 25.72 5.32
N ASP A 568 2.56 26.30 5.42
CA ASP A 568 2.81 27.71 5.69
C ASP A 568 2.25 28.21 7.04
N LYS A 569 2.15 27.33 8.06
CA LYS A 569 1.86 27.73 9.45
C LYS A 569 3.13 27.90 10.25
N THR A 570 3.24 28.98 11.04
CA THR A 570 4.37 29.15 11.95
C THR A 570 4.15 28.36 13.23
N VAL A 571 4.95 27.31 13.45
CA VAL A 571 4.76 26.39 14.58
C VAL A 571 5.96 26.41 15.53
N HIS A 572 5.70 26.70 16.80
CA HIS A 572 6.69 26.52 17.86
C HIS A 572 6.49 25.20 18.61
N PHE A 573 7.60 24.53 18.82
CA PHE A 573 7.74 23.32 19.64
C PHE A 573 9.12 23.42 20.31
N THR A 574 9.14 23.35 21.64
CA THR A 574 10.36 23.38 22.44
C THR A 574 10.81 21.95 22.70
N GLN A 575 11.98 21.61 22.17
CA GLN A 575 12.50 20.24 22.18
C GLN A 575 13.66 20.02 23.16
N GLU A 576 14.27 21.08 23.68
CA GLU A 576 15.59 20.97 24.32
C GLU A 576 15.61 21.61 25.72
N ASP A 577 16.13 20.80 26.65
CA ASP A 577 16.54 21.08 28.02
C ASP A 577 15.51 21.66 28.99
N TYR A 578 15.04 20.75 29.84
CA TYR A 578 14.10 20.90 30.96
C TYR A 578 14.47 21.98 32.02
N ASN A 579 15.52 22.79 31.81
CA ASN A 579 16.19 23.57 32.85
C ASN A 579 16.52 25.05 32.56
N GLU A 580 16.35 25.58 31.34
CA GLU A 580 16.82 26.96 31.04
C GLU A 580 15.73 28.04 30.84
N LEU A 581 14.48 27.67 30.59
CA LEU A 581 13.41 28.65 30.33
C LEU A 581 12.59 28.99 31.58
N THR A 582 12.44 30.28 31.84
CA THR A 582 11.61 30.82 32.93
C THR A 582 10.11 30.76 32.57
N GLU A 583 9.24 30.64 33.57
CA GLU A 583 7.77 30.61 33.40
C GLU A 583 7.24 31.83 32.62
N THR A 584 7.93 32.96 32.74
CA THR A 584 7.70 34.19 31.98
C THR A 584 7.90 34.01 30.47
N GLN A 585 8.94 33.26 30.05
CA GLN A 585 9.22 33.03 28.62
C GLN A 585 8.19 32.09 27.99
N TYR A 586 7.76 31.04 28.68
CA TYR A 586 6.66 30.19 28.21
C TYR A 586 5.34 30.97 28.09
N THR A 587 5.09 31.88 29.03
CA THR A 587 3.91 32.76 29.01
C THR A 587 3.94 33.70 27.80
N GLU A 588 5.08 34.31 27.50
CA GLU A 588 5.25 35.16 26.30
C GLU A 588 5.04 34.37 24.99
N MET A 589 5.61 33.17 24.90
CA MET A 589 5.50 32.30 23.71
C MET A 589 4.09 31.77 23.49
N ILE A 590 3.37 31.37 24.55
CA ILE A 590 1.98 30.96 24.44
C ILE A 590 1.09 32.16 24.13
N THR A 591 1.42 33.34 24.66
CA THR A 591 0.69 34.59 24.38
C THR A 591 0.82 35.00 22.91
N SER A 592 1.99 34.81 22.30
CA SER A 592 2.21 35.10 20.88
C SER A 592 1.53 34.11 19.93
N SER A 593 1.20 32.90 20.41
CA SER A 593 0.52 31.86 19.62
C SER A 593 -0.99 32.10 19.41
N CYS A 594 -1.54 31.72 18.25
CA CYS A 594 -3.00 31.75 18.02
C CYS A 594 -3.71 30.57 18.70
N ARG A 595 -3.09 29.37 18.68
CA ARG A 595 -3.71 28.12 19.11
C ARG A 595 -2.70 27.19 19.77
N VAL A 596 -3.14 26.44 20.78
CA VAL A 596 -2.31 25.44 21.47
C VAL A 596 -2.79 24.04 21.11
N ILE A 597 -1.89 23.17 20.70
CA ILE A 597 -2.16 21.75 20.45
C ILE A 597 -1.49 20.95 21.56
N VAL A 598 -2.23 20.06 22.21
CA VAL A 598 -1.72 19.21 23.29
C VAL A 598 -1.84 17.76 22.88
N ILE A 599 -0.70 17.07 22.83
CA ILE A 599 -0.64 15.62 22.63
C ILE A 599 -0.77 14.98 24.02
N LEU A 600 -1.81 14.18 24.21
CA LEU A 600 -2.15 13.64 25.52
C LEU A 600 -1.21 12.48 25.90
N PRO A 601 -0.39 12.61 26.96
CA PRO A 601 0.45 11.53 27.43
C PRO A 601 -0.38 10.49 28.18
N ARG A 602 0.11 9.24 28.22
CA ARG A 602 -0.51 8.18 29.01
C ARG A 602 -0.23 8.32 30.51
N HIS A 603 0.96 8.79 30.84
CA HIS A 603 1.47 8.97 32.20
C HIS A 603 1.40 10.44 32.62
N LEU A 604 1.43 10.69 33.92
CA LEU A 604 1.43 12.05 34.46
C LEU A 604 2.70 12.80 34.04
N SER A 605 2.57 13.81 33.18
CA SER A 605 3.67 14.69 32.78
C SER A 605 3.52 16.03 33.48
N GLU A 606 4.45 16.35 34.38
CA GLU A 606 4.49 17.67 35.05
C GLU A 606 4.60 18.82 34.05
N TYR A 607 5.30 18.58 32.93
CA TYR A 607 5.51 19.57 31.87
C TYR A 607 4.20 19.91 31.15
N VAL A 608 3.48 18.88 30.67
CA VAL A 608 2.21 19.08 29.97
C VAL A 608 1.19 19.74 30.89
N ASN A 609 1.15 19.37 32.17
CA ASN A 609 0.25 19.99 33.16
C ASN A 609 0.55 21.47 33.43
N LYS A 610 1.83 21.85 33.56
CA LYS A 610 2.21 23.27 33.75
C LYS A 610 1.79 24.12 32.55
N LEU A 611 2.05 23.65 31.33
CA LEU A 611 1.67 24.37 30.11
C LEU A 611 0.16 24.44 29.90
N LEU A 612 -0.58 23.38 30.28
CA LEU A 612 -2.05 23.40 30.31
C LEU A 612 -2.59 24.46 31.27
N CYS A 613 -2.00 24.58 32.47
CA CYS A 613 -2.38 25.62 33.43
C CYS A 613 -2.14 27.04 32.87
N ILE A 614 -1.00 27.27 32.22
CA ILE A 614 -0.67 28.57 31.60
C ILE A 614 -1.64 28.87 30.45
N ALA A 615 -1.86 27.91 29.53
CA ALA A 615 -2.76 28.09 28.40
C ALA A 615 -4.22 28.32 28.84
N GLY A 616 -4.66 27.62 29.88
CA GLY A 616 -5.98 27.80 30.51
C GLY A 616 -6.13 29.19 31.15
N GLY A 617 -5.12 29.65 31.90
CA GLY A 617 -5.11 30.97 32.52
C GLY A 617 -5.14 32.14 31.51
N LEU A 618 -4.56 31.93 30.31
CA LEU A 618 -4.58 32.88 29.21
C LEU A 618 -5.84 32.80 28.34
N GLY A 619 -6.72 31.80 28.55
CA GLY A 619 -7.92 31.59 27.74
C GLY A 619 -7.61 31.28 26.27
N LYS A 620 -6.54 30.53 26.00
CA LYS A 620 -6.15 30.15 24.63
C LYS A 620 -6.98 28.95 24.16
N PRO A 621 -7.35 28.86 22.86
CA PRO A 621 -8.03 27.69 22.32
C PRO A 621 -7.08 26.48 22.29
N ILE A 622 -7.45 25.42 23.02
CA ILE A 622 -6.68 24.17 23.14
C ILE A 622 -7.32 23.08 22.29
N THR A 623 -6.51 22.40 21.48
CA THR A 623 -6.91 21.19 20.75
C THR A 623 -6.16 19.99 21.30
N TYR A 624 -6.89 19.04 21.88
CA TYR A 624 -6.31 17.78 22.37
C TYR A 624 -6.17 16.76 21.24
N ILE A 625 -5.03 16.07 21.18
CA ILE A 625 -4.76 14.98 20.23
C ILE A 625 -4.57 13.67 21.01
N LYS A 626 -5.30 12.63 20.58
CA LYS A 626 -5.15 11.25 21.01
C LYS A 626 -4.54 10.43 19.87
N LEU A 627 -3.45 9.72 20.12
CA LEU A 627 -2.83 8.85 19.12
C LEU A 627 -3.61 7.53 19.00
N LYS A 628 -3.88 7.07 17.76
CA LYS A 628 -4.60 5.81 17.50
C LYS A 628 -3.98 4.58 18.17
N ARG A 629 -2.65 4.53 18.30
CA ARG A 629 -1.93 3.45 19.00
C ARG A 629 -2.38 3.25 20.46
N PHE A 630 -3.00 4.28 21.04
CA PHE A 630 -3.50 4.28 22.42
C PHE A 630 -5.02 4.27 22.49
N ARG A 631 -5.71 3.84 21.42
CA ARG A 631 -7.18 3.76 21.38
C ARG A 631 -7.74 3.00 22.58
N ASN A 632 -7.13 1.86 22.92
CA ASN A 632 -7.54 0.96 24.01
C ASN A 632 -6.67 1.06 25.28
N ALA A 633 -5.80 2.06 25.38
CA ALA A 633 -4.88 2.19 26.52
C ALA A 633 -5.53 2.97 27.70
N SER A 634 -5.16 2.60 28.92
CA SER A 634 -5.56 3.33 30.14
C SER A 634 -4.75 4.63 30.29
N TYR A 635 -5.45 5.77 30.34
CA TYR A 635 -4.86 7.09 30.59
C TYR A 635 -4.91 7.43 32.08
N HIS A 636 -3.95 8.23 32.56
CA HIS A 636 -3.93 8.75 33.92
C HIS A 636 -5.17 9.62 34.22
N GLU A 637 -5.67 9.59 35.47
CA GLU A 637 -6.92 10.25 35.88
C GLU A 637 -7.00 11.74 35.51
N ALA A 638 -5.89 12.46 35.64
CA ALA A 638 -5.77 13.88 35.30
C ALA A 638 -6.10 14.23 33.83
N TYR A 639 -6.10 13.25 32.92
CA TYR A 639 -6.35 13.48 31.49
C TYR A 639 -7.66 12.88 30.98
N LEU A 640 -8.39 12.10 31.79
CA LEU A 640 -9.58 11.35 31.34
C LEU A 640 -10.66 12.26 30.75
N GLU A 641 -10.92 13.42 31.36
CA GLU A 641 -11.89 14.40 30.86
C GLU A 641 -11.49 14.98 29.49
N HIS A 642 -10.19 15.08 29.22
CA HIS A 642 -9.65 15.58 27.96
C HIS A 642 -9.59 14.50 26.87
N VAL A 643 -9.46 13.23 27.24
CA VAL A 643 -9.39 12.08 26.31
C VAL A 643 -10.69 11.94 25.50
N ASP A 644 -11.86 12.15 26.12
CA ASP A 644 -13.16 12.03 25.44
C ASP A 644 -13.41 13.13 24.40
N THR A 645 -12.75 14.30 24.57
CA THR A 645 -12.87 15.44 23.64
C THR A 645 -11.72 15.52 22.63
N ALA A 646 -10.73 14.64 22.75
CA ALA A 646 -9.52 14.63 21.95
C ALA A 646 -9.78 14.17 20.51
N PHE A 647 -9.05 14.78 19.57
CA PHE A 647 -9.06 14.38 18.17
C PHE A 647 -8.13 13.19 17.96
N GLU A 648 -8.67 12.11 17.39
CA GLU A 648 -7.91 10.89 17.18
C GLU A 648 -7.07 10.97 15.89
N VAL A 649 -5.77 10.69 15.99
CA VAL A 649 -4.80 10.92 14.92
C VAL A 649 -3.94 9.68 14.64
N ASP A 650 -3.71 9.40 13.35
CA ASP A 650 -2.71 8.43 12.88
C ASP A 650 -1.28 9.00 12.93
N GLU A 651 -0.28 8.16 13.22
CA GLU A 651 1.11 8.61 13.37
C GLU A 651 1.73 9.21 12.09
N LEU A 652 1.24 8.80 10.92
CA LEU A 652 1.75 9.28 9.63
C LEU A 652 1.11 10.59 9.20
N LEU A 653 0.01 10.99 9.86
CA LEU A 653 -0.77 12.18 9.54
C LEU A 653 -1.27 12.18 8.09
N GLU A 654 -1.43 11.03 7.44
CA GLU A 654 -1.79 10.97 6.01
C GLU A 654 -3.26 11.31 5.79
N VAL A 655 -4.14 10.72 6.60
CA VAL A 655 -5.58 10.98 6.54
C VAL A 655 -5.95 12.04 7.58
N SER A 656 -5.45 11.91 8.81
CA SER A 656 -5.90 12.75 9.92
C SER A 656 -5.44 14.21 9.82
N LEU A 657 -4.39 14.54 9.05
CA LEU A 657 -3.94 15.93 8.90
C LEU A 657 -5.03 16.80 8.26
N THR A 658 -5.73 16.31 7.23
CA THR A 658 -6.80 17.08 6.58
C THR A 658 -7.96 17.39 7.53
N HIS A 659 -8.34 16.41 8.35
CA HIS A 659 -9.38 16.58 9.36
C HIS A 659 -8.93 17.44 10.54
N LEU A 660 -7.67 17.28 10.99
CA LEU A 660 -7.05 18.12 11.99
C LEU A 660 -6.99 19.58 11.50
N LEU A 661 -6.62 19.80 10.23
CA LEU A 661 -6.65 21.12 9.61
C LEU A 661 -8.05 21.68 9.56
N ALA A 662 -9.08 20.92 9.20
CA ALA A 662 -10.46 21.39 9.24
C ALA A 662 -10.90 21.84 10.65
N LYS A 663 -10.41 21.15 11.69
CA LYS A 663 -10.64 21.51 13.11
C LYS A 663 -9.81 22.74 13.54
N ILE A 664 -8.59 22.88 12.99
CA ILE A 664 -7.69 24.02 13.21
C ILE A 664 -8.13 25.27 12.43
N SER A 665 -8.71 25.12 11.24
CA SER A 665 -9.15 26.17 10.32
C SER A 665 -10.58 26.65 10.61
N GLY A 666 -10.87 26.91 11.90
CA GLY A 666 -12.06 27.68 12.28
C GLY A 666 -12.02 29.11 11.71
N ASN A 667 -12.91 30.00 12.12
CA ASN A 667 -12.95 31.37 11.61
C ASN A 667 -11.61 32.10 11.84
N THR A 668 -10.76 32.12 10.80
CA THR A 668 -9.38 32.61 10.88
C THR A 668 -9.36 34.09 11.24
N GLU A 669 -10.32 34.85 10.71
CA GLU A 669 -10.49 36.28 11.02
C GLU A 669 -10.85 36.51 12.48
N TYR A 670 -11.65 35.63 13.09
CA TYR A 670 -11.99 35.71 14.51
C TYR A 670 -10.77 35.48 15.39
N LEU A 671 -9.97 34.44 15.10
CA LEU A 671 -8.80 34.08 15.90
C LEU A 671 -7.65 35.08 15.75
N GLU A 672 -7.45 35.65 14.57
CA GLU A 672 -6.47 36.72 14.33
C GLU A 672 -6.86 38.01 15.07
N SER A 673 -8.15 38.37 15.02
CA SER A 673 -8.69 39.49 15.78
C SER A 673 -8.57 39.26 17.30
N TYR A 674 -8.91 38.06 17.78
CA TYR A 674 -8.75 37.65 19.18
C TYR A 674 -7.28 37.78 19.64
N ARG A 675 -6.33 37.30 18.83
CA ARG A 675 -4.88 37.43 19.09
C ARG A 675 -4.48 38.89 19.21
N TYR A 676 -4.88 39.71 18.24
CA TYR A 676 -4.54 41.13 18.19
C TYR A 676 -5.04 41.87 19.45
N TRP A 677 -6.28 41.64 19.87
CA TRP A 677 -6.84 42.29 21.06
C TRP A 677 -6.22 41.74 22.36
N SER A 678 -5.91 40.45 22.43
CA SER A 678 -5.23 39.85 23.58
C SER A 678 -3.81 40.39 23.79
N GLN A 679 -3.06 40.65 22.71
CA GLN A 679 -1.74 41.28 22.79
C GLN A 679 -1.84 42.73 23.30
N LYS A 680 -2.82 43.51 22.81
CA LYS A 680 -3.06 44.88 23.29
C LYS A 680 -3.47 44.91 24.76
N LEU A 681 -4.27 43.94 25.22
CA LEU A 681 -4.61 43.77 26.63
C LEU A 681 -3.38 43.49 27.48
N HIS A 682 -2.48 42.59 27.04
CA HIS A 682 -1.25 42.28 27.74
C HIS A 682 -0.35 43.52 27.87
N PHE A 683 -0.14 44.22 26.76
CA PHE A 683 0.64 45.46 26.74
C PHE A 683 0.07 46.53 27.67
N TRP A 684 -1.26 46.67 27.71
CA TRP A 684 -1.93 47.60 28.63
C TRP A 684 -1.74 47.20 30.10
N LYS A 685 -1.75 45.90 30.42
CA LYS A 685 -1.48 45.39 31.77
C LYS A 685 -0.03 45.63 32.20
N GLU A 686 0.94 45.40 31.32
CA GLU A 686 2.36 45.69 31.59
C GLU A 686 2.60 47.16 31.92
N GLN A 687 1.88 48.06 31.25
CA GLN A 687 1.95 49.52 31.48
C GLN A 687 1.08 50.00 32.65
N LYS A 688 0.74 49.12 33.60
CA LYS A 688 -0.06 49.41 34.81
C LYS A 688 -1.46 49.98 34.51
N CYS A 689 -2.05 49.61 33.38
CA CYS A 689 -3.41 49.98 33.00
C CYS A 689 -3.67 51.50 32.88
N THR A 690 -2.70 52.26 32.36
CA THR A 690 -2.86 53.71 32.14
C THR A 690 -3.74 54.03 30.92
N ASP A 691 -4.41 55.19 30.94
CA ASP A 691 -5.38 55.58 29.90
C ASP A 691 -4.74 55.90 28.53
N GLU A 692 -3.44 56.19 28.50
CA GLU A 692 -2.71 56.54 27.27
C GLU A 692 -2.57 55.37 26.28
N PHE A 693 -2.62 54.13 26.77
CA PHE A 693 -2.47 52.91 25.97
C PHE A 693 -3.80 52.21 25.65
N LEU A 694 -4.93 52.90 25.86
CA LEU A 694 -6.26 52.43 25.43
C LEU A 694 -6.40 52.53 23.89
N LEU A 695 -7.33 51.74 23.32
CA LEU A 695 -7.50 51.64 21.87
C LEU A 695 -7.93 52.98 21.26
N GLY A 696 -7.33 53.33 20.11
CA GLY A 696 -7.68 54.53 19.36
C GLY A 696 -9.10 54.49 18.77
N ASN A 697 -9.58 55.58 18.18
CA ASN A 697 -10.97 55.68 17.70
C ASN A 697 -11.36 54.61 16.66
N THR A 698 -10.48 54.32 15.69
CA THR A 698 -10.73 53.28 14.67
C THR A 698 -10.63 51.88 15.26
N GLU A 699 -9.61 51.62 16.07
CA GLU A 699 -9.37 50.33 16.72
C GLU A 699 -10.46 49.98 17.73
N SER A 700 -10.94 50.95 18.52
CA SER A 700 -12.02 50.77 19.49
C SER A 700 -13.34 50.39 18.81
N ILE A 701 -13.63 50.96 17.64
CA ILE A 701 -14.83 50.60 16.86
C ILE A 701 -14.72 49.16 16.36
N LEU A 702 -13.57 48.78 15.77
CA LEU A 702 -13.31 47.43 15.30
C LEU A 702 -13.35 46.40 16.43
N ALA A 703 -12.72 46.70 17.58
CA ALA A 703 -12.73 45.85 18.77
C ALA A 703 -14.14 45.68 19.34
N SER A 704 -14.95 46.74 19.37
CA SER A 704 -16.33 46.66 19.84
C SER A 704 -17.24 45.88 18.90
N ALA A 705 -17.09 46.04 17.58
CA ALA A 705 -17.83 45.27 16.58
C ALA A 705 -17.45 43.78 16.62
N TRP A 706 -16.16 43.49 16.83
CA TRP A 706 -15.67 42.12 17.04
C TRP A 706 -16.21 41.52 18.35
N LEU A 707 -16.23 42.28 19.46
CA LEU A 707 -16.75 41.83 20.75
C LEU A 707 -18.25 41.51 20.68
N ASP A 708 -19.03 42.37 20.02
CA ASP A 708 -20.46 42.13 19.81
C ASP A 708 -20.70 40.87 18.95
N GLY A 709 -19.85 40.59 17.96
CA GLY A 709 -19.85 39.34 17.21
C GLY A 709 -19.47 38.12 18.06
N ALA A 710 -18.40 38.23 18.85
CA ALA A 710 -17.88 37.17 19.71
C ALA A 710 -18.91 36.66 20.73
N LEU A 711 -19.68 37.57 21.34
CA LEU A 711 -20.71 37.25 22.32
C LEU A 711 -21.94 36.54 21.72
N THR A 712 -22.09 36.54 20.40
CA THR A 712 -23.22 35.91 19.69
C THR A 712 -22.91 34.52 19.13
N HIS A 713 -21.63 34.19 18.89
CA HIS A 713 -21.21 32.89 18.35
C HIS A 713 -21.01 31.84 19.47
N VAL A 714 -21.77 30.75 19.44
CA VAL A 714 -21.73 29.67 20.45
C VAL A 714 -20.56 28.69 20.24
N SER A 715 -20.01 28.61 19.03
CA SER A 715 -19.01 27.61 18.62
C SER A 715 -17.55 28.02 18.83
N GLU A 716 -17.28 29.24 19.27
CA GLU A 716 -15.92 29.82 19.38
C GLU A 716 -15.61 30.21 20.84
N PRO A 717 -14.32 30.26 21.25
CA PRO A 717 -13.94 30.55 22.63
C PRO A 717 -14.42 31.96 23.03
N GLN A 718 -15.16 32.02 24.14
CA GLN A 718 -15.69 33.27 24.67
C GLN A 718 -14.56 34.16 25.22
N PRO A 719 -14.58 35.48 24.96
CA PRO A 719 -13.53 36.38 25.42
C PRO A 719 -13.50 36.46 26.95
N PRO A 720 -12.30 36.45 27.58
CA PRO A 720 -12.17 36.53 29.03
C PRO A 720 -12.65 37.89 29.57
N GLU A 721 -13.20 37.93 30.79
CA GLU A 721 -13.79 39.13 31.39
C GLU A 721 -12.85 40.35 31.36
N ASN A 722 -11.54 40.12 31.54
CA ASN A 722 -10.52 41.15 31.47
C ASN A 722 -10.43 41.83 30.09
N LEU A 723 -10.61 41.07 29.01
CA LEU A 723 -10.60 41.57 27.64
C LEU A 723 -11.86 42.37 27.34
N ILE A 724 -13.01 41.88 27.80
CA ILE A 724 -14.30 42.57 27.71
C ILE A 724 -14.21 43.93 28.40
N HIS A 725 -13.63 43.97 29.61
CA HIS A 725 -13.43 45.20 30.36
C HIS A 725 -12.54 46.20 29.60
N PHE A 726 -11.40 45.76 29.07
CA PHE A 726 -10.47 46.61 28.31
C PHE A 726 -11.09 47.24 27.05
N ILE A 727 -11.84 46.46 26.27
CA ILE A 727 -12.48 46.95 25.04
C ILE A 727 -13.58 47.97 25.39
N ASN A 728 -14.41 47.67 26.40
CA ASN A 728 -15.47 48.58 26.85
C ASN A 728 -14.90 49.87 27.45
N HIS A 729 -13.80 49.78 28.22
CA HIS A 729 -13.11 50.94 28.77
C HIS A 729 -12.58 51.84 27.65
N SER A 730 -11.93 51.27 26.63
CA SER A 730 -11.44 52.01 25.46
C SER A 730 -12.57 52.70 24.69
N LYS A 731 -13.72 52.04 24.52
CA LYS A 731 -14.92 52.62 23.88
C LYS A 731 -15.44 53.85 24.63
N SER A 732 -15.53 53.75 25.95
CA SER A 732 -15.98 54.85 26.81
C SER A 732 -15.05 56.07 26.73
N PHE A 733 -13.73 55.85 26.66
CA PHE A 733 -12.72 56.89 26.55
C PHE A 733 -12.83 57.66 25.22
N VAL A 734 -12.96 56.95 24.09
CA VAL A 734 -13.11 57.56 22.76
C VAL A 734 -14.38 58.43 22.66
N GLU A 735 -15.48 58.00 23.29
CA GLU A 735 -16.72 58.78 23.33
C GLU A 735 -16.58 60.09 24.12
N GLN A 736 -15.78 60.09 25.20
CA GLN A 736 -15.45 61.30 25.95
C GLN A 736 -14.61 62.28 25.12
N VAL A 737 -13.61 61.78 24.38
CA VAL A 737 -12.77 62.59 23.48
C VAL A 737 -13.58 63.18 22.32
N LYS A 738 -14.47 62.40 21.67
CA LYS A 738 -15.35 62.94 20.61
C LYS A 738 -16.28 64.05 21.12
N LYS A 739 -16.76 63.96 22.36
CA LYS A 739 -17.58 65.02 22.97
C LYS A 739 -16.77 66.30 23.20
N SER A 740 -15.48 66.21 23.53
CA SER A 740 -14.61 67.38 23.70
C SER A 740 -14.25 68.04 22.36
N GLU A 741 -13.98 67.25 21.31
CA GLU A 741 -13.69 67.77 19.96
C GLU A 741 -14.87 68.50 19.33
N ARG A 742 -16.10 67.99 19.48
CA ARG A 742 -17.32 68.67 18.98
C ARG A 742 -17.51 70.05 19.60
N LYS A 743 -17.17 70.22 20.89
CA LYS A 743 -17.19 71.53 21.56
C LYS A 743 -16.13 72.48 20.97
N ASN A 744 -14.94 71.98 20.61
CA ASN A 744 -13.88 72.79 20.00
C ASN A 744 -14.17 73.18 18.55
N LYS A 745 -14.77 72.29 17.74
CA LYS A 745 -15.14 72.57 16.35
C LYS A 745 -16.27 73.61 16.23
N TYR A 746 -17.18 73.64 17.20
CA TYR A 746 -18.23 74.66 17.30
C TYR A 746 -17.64 76.04 17.60
N ARG A 747 -16.63 76.12 18.49
CA ARG A 747 -15.89 77.36 18.77
C ARG A 747 -15.18 77.92 17.53
N LEU A 748 -14.51 77.07 16.74
CA LEU A 748 -13.81 77.48 15.52
C LEU A 748 -14.73 78.05 14.42
N LYS A 749 -15.95 77.50 14.25
CA LYS A 749 -16.93 78.00 13.27
C LYS A 749 -17.46 79.40 13.61
N VAL A 750 -17.58 79.71 14.91
CA VAL A 750 -17.99 81.05 15.39
C VAL A 750 -16.90 82.09 15.08
N PHE A 751 -15.62 81.73 15.24
CA PHE A 751 -14.50 82.61 14.92
C PHE A 751 -14.37 82.90 13.41
N SER A 752 -14.65 81.95 12.51
CA SER A 752 -14.57 82.18 11.07
C SER A 752 -15.66 83.10 10.52
N ALA A 753 -16.85 83.12 11.14
CA ALA A 753 -17.97 83.96 10.70
C ALA A 753 -17.76 85.45 11.03
N LEU A 754 -17.10 85.75 12.15
CA LEU A 754 -16.83 87.13 12.59
C LEU A 754 -15.81 87.85 11.69
N SER A 755 -14.86 87.11 11.12
CA SER A 755 -13.81 87.63 10.22
C SER A 755 -14.37 88.13 8.89
N LEU A 756 -15.33 87.41 8.30
CA LEU A 756 -15.97 87.77 7.02
C LEU A 756 -16.82 89.05 7.12
N PHE A 757 -17.43 89.30 8.28
CA PHE A 757 -18.25 90.50 8.51
C PHE A 757 -17.42 91.79 8.54
N LEU A 758 -16.20 91.74 9.07
CA LEU A 758 -15.28 92.88 9.12
C LEU A 758 -14.74 93.30 7.74
N CYS A 759 -14.57 92.35 6.81
CA CYS A 759 -14.12 92.64 5.44
C CYS A 759 -15.19 93.34 4.57
N PHE A 760 -16.48 93.16 4.85
CA PHE A 760 -17.55 93.83 4.10
C PHE A 760 -17.68 95.32 4.44
N ILE A 761 -17.35 95.71 5.68
CA ILE A 761 -17.41 97.10 6.14
C ILE A 761 -16.31 97.96 5.51
N SER A 762 -15.12 97.39 5.28
CA SER A 762 -13.99 98.12 4.66
C SER A 762 -14.19 98.38 3.16
N LEU A 763 -14.89 97.48 2.45
CA LEU A 763 -15.17 97.63 1.03
C LEU A 763 -16.22 98.73 0.75
N PHE A 764 -17.17 98.93 1.68
CA PHE A 764 -18.23 99.92 1.57
C PHE A 764 -17.72 101.36 1.74
N LEU A 765 -16.71 101.57 2.61
CA LEU A 765 -16.10 102.89 2.83
C LEU A 765 -15.22 103.36 1.65
N GLY A 766 -14.65 102.44 0.87
CA GLY A 766 -13.78 102.78 -0.27
C GLY A 766 -14.51 103.33 -1.50
N ILE A 767 -15.82 103.04 -1.65
CA ILE A 767 -16.58 103.41 -2.85
C ILE A 767 -17.08 104.86 -2.78
N ASN A 768 -17.36 105.38 -1.58
CA ASN A 768 -17.83 106.77 -1.42
C ASN A 768 -16.74 107.83 -1.63
N ALA A 769 -15.44 107.48 -1.54
CA ALA A 769 -14.34 108.44 -1.70
C ALA A 769 -14.03 108.83 -3.15
N ILE A 770 -14.66 108.20 -4.14
CA ILE A 770 -14.31 108.34 -5.57
C ILE A 770 -15.24 109.32 -6.32
N GLN A 771 -16.31 109.82 -5.71
CA GLN A 771 -17.26 110.75 -6.36
C GLN A 771 -16.96 112.26 -6.19
N ASP A 772 -16.10 112.67 -5.25
CA ASP A 772 -15.90 114.10 -4.93
C ASP A 772 -14.72 114.80 -5.67
N GLY A 773 -14.01 114.11 -6.57
CA GLY A 773 -12.79 114.63 -7.20
C GLY A 773 -12.96 115.58 -8.40
N ARG A 774 -14.15 116.14 -8.67
CA ARG A 774 -14.45 116.84 -9.94
C ARG A 774 -14.51 118.38 -9.91
N ILE A 775 -14.03 119.05 -8.85
CA ILE A 775 -14.13 120.54 -8.76
C ILE A 775 -12.81 121.31 -8.98
N ALA A 776 -11.63 120.69 -9.08
CA ALA A 776 -10.35 121.44 -9.16
C ALA A 776 -9.78 121.66 -10.58
N LYS A 777 -10.61 122.07 -11.55
CA LYS A 777 -10.19 122.30 -12.96
C LYS A 777 -10.39 123.74 -13.45
N GLN A 778 -9.92 124.73 -12.67
CA GLN A 778 -9.95 126.15 -13.05
C GLN A 778 -8.63 126.95 -12.87
N GLN A 779 -7.50 126.33 -12.50
CA GLN A 779 -6.25 127.09 -12.26
C GLN A 779 -5.13 126.86 -13.31
N THR A 780 -5.44 126.38 -14.52
CA THR A 780 -4.45 126.07 -15.57
C THR A 780 -4.26 127.14 -16.66
N GLN A 781 -4.71 128.39 -16.46
CA GLN A 781 -4.57 129.43 -17.50
C GLN A 781 -3.53 130.54 -17.25
N ALA A 782 -2.83 130.56 -16.12
CA ALA A 782 -1.94 131.69 -15.80
C ALA A 782 -0.44 131.50 -16.15
N ILE A 783 0.02 130.31 -16.56
CA ILE A 783 1.47 130.00 -16.60
C ILE A 783 1.92 129.47 -17.97
N GLN A 784 1.35 130.02 -19.05
CA GLN A 784 1.83 129.74 -20.42
C GLN A 784 2.64 130.88 -21.05
N LEU A 785 2.89 132.00 -20.36
CA LEU A 785 3.32 133.22 -21.05
C LEU A 785 4.59 133.90 -20.50
N LYS A 786 5.54 133.16 -19.92
CA LYS A 786 6.79 133.83 -19.49
C LYS A 786 8.13 133.21 -19.84
N ASN A 787 8.29 131.89 -19.88
CA ASN A 787 9.67 131.36 -19.80
C ASN A 787 10.10 130.50 -21.00
N LEU A 788 9.49 130.72 -22.17
CA LEU A 788 10.00 130.15 -23.43
C LEU A 788 11.18 130.94 -24.03
N ALA A 789 11.58 132.08 -23.46
CA ALA A 789 12.46 132.97 -24.20
C ALA A 789 13.96 132.67 -24.11
N LEU A 790 14.60 132.37 -22.96
CA LEU A 790 16.04 132.69 -22.93
C LEU A 790 16.99 131.93 -21.99
N GLU A 791 16.80 130.64 -21.71
CA GLU A 791 17.93 129.81 -21.23
C GLU A 791 18.09 128.48 -21.97
N LYS A 792 17.83 128.57 -23.27
CA LYS A 792 18.06 127.56 -24.30
C LYS A 792 19.54 127.38 -24.68
N LYS A 793 20.53 127.60 -23.80
CA LYS A 793 21.95 127.36 -24.17
C LYS A 793 22.90 126.75 -23.13
N THR A 794 22.51 126.60 -21.86
CA THR A 794 23.45 126.10 -20.83
C THR A 794 22.97 124.86 -20.06
N LYS A 795 21.72 124.42 -20.25
CA LYS A 795 21.17 123.18 -19.63
C LYS A 795 21.03 121.99 -20.58
N GLU A 796 21.17 122.19 -21.89
CA GLU A 796 20.91 121.17 -22.91
C GLU A 796 21.96 120.04 -22.95
N ALA A 797 23.21 120.26 -22.52
CA ALA A 797 24.25 119.20 -22.52
C ALA A 797 24.17 118.24 -21.32
N ASN A 798 23.79 118.72 -20.13
CA ASN A 798 23.79 117.91 -18.91
C ASN A 798 22.43 117.26 -18.57
N ALA A 799 21.34 117.71 -19.21
CA ALA A 799 20.02 117.10 -19.08
C ALA A 799 19.87 115.84 -19.96
N LEU A 800 20.46 115.81 -21.15
CA LEU A 800 20.37 114.68 -22.10
C LEU A 800 21.04 113.40 -21.57
N ALA A 801 22.17 113.52 -20.85
CA ALA A 801 22.87 112.36 -20.26
C ALA A 801 22.06 111.69 -19.14
N LYS A 802 21.44 112.48 -18.23
CA LYS A 802 20.59 111.95 -17.14
C LYS A 802 19.25 111.41 -17.63
N GLN A 803 18.71 111.92 -18.75
CA GLN A 803 17.47 111.41 -19.34
C GLN A 803 17.69 110.11 -20.12
N ALA A 804 18.84 109.96 -20.80
CA ALA A 804 19.21 108.72 -21.48
C ALA A 804 19.48 107.56 -20.50
N GLU A 805 20.10 107.83 -19.36
CA GLU A 805 20.36 106.82 -18.32
C GLU A 805 19.06 106.33 -17.66
N LYS A 806 18.12 107.25 -17.35
CA LYS A 806 16.81 106.92 -16.79
C LYS A 806 15.90 106.20 -17.77
N ALA A 807 16.02 106.49 -19.08
CA ALA A 807 15.31 105.77 -20.13
C ALA A 807 15.89 104.36 -20.36
N ARG A 808 17.21 104.20 -20.25
CA ARG A 808 17.90 102.90 -20.36
C ARG A 808 17.55 101.96 -19.20
N LEU A 809 17.47 102.48 -17.97
CA LEU A 809 17.00 101.73 -16.79
C LEU A 809 15.53 101.30 -16.91
N LYS A 810 14.63 102.18 -17.37
CA LYS A 810 13.22 101.81 -17.61
C LYS A 810 13.04 100.82 -18.77
N ALA A 811 13.90 100.88 -19.78
CA ALA A 811 13.93 99.90 -20.86
C ALA A 811 14.43 98.54 -20.37
N GLN A 812 15.46 98.51 -19.50
CA GLN A 812 15.95 97.30 -18.84
C GLN A 812 14.93 96.68 -17.87
N GLU A 813 14.20 97.48 -17.10
CA GLU A 813 13.12 96.96 -16.24
C GLU A 813 11.96 96.38 -17.06
N LYS A 814 11.58 97.02 -18.17
CA LYS A 814 10.54 96.49 -19.06
C LYS A 814 10.97 95.20 -19.77
N THR A 815 12.23 95.10 -20.19
CA THR A 815 12.74 93.86 -20.78
C THR A 815 12.87 92.75 -19.73
N GLN A 816 13.30 93.05 -18.51
CA GLN A 816 13.32 92.07 -17.40
C GLN A 816 11.91 91.61 -17.02
N LEU A 817 10.93 92.52 -16.95
CA LEU A 817 9.54 92.16 -16.66
C LEU A 817 8.91 91.33 -17.80
N ALA A 818 9.28 91.61 -19.06
CA ALA A 818 8.85 90.80 -20.20
C ALA A 818 9.48 89.40 -20.16
N LEU A 819 10.78 89.31 -19.83
CA LEU A 819 11.49 88.03 -19.70
C LEU A 819 10.90 87.19 -18.55
N ALA A 820 10.64 87.81 -17.40
CA ALA A 820 10.00 87.16 -16.25
C ALA A 820 8.57 86.67 -16.58
N LYS A 821 7.80 87.44 -17.35
CA LYS A 821 6.48 87.00 -17.83
C LYS A 821 6.57 85.83 -18.81
N THR A 822 7.56 85.83 -19.71
CA THR A 822 7.78 84.69 -20.62
C THR A 822 8.26 83.44 -19.90
N GLU A 823 9.10 83.58 -18.87
CA GLU A 823 9.52 82.46 -18.02
C GLU A 823 8.34 81.88 -17.22
N LEU A 824 7.46 82.73 -16.68
CA LEU A 824 6.30 82.28 -15.94
C LEU A 824 5.29 81.56 -16.85
N ALA A 825 5.08 82.05 -18.08
CA ALA A 825 4.26 81.39 -19.10
C ALA A 825 4.87 80.04 -19.53
N ASN A 826 6.18 79.96 -19.72
CA ASN A 826 6.88 78.70 -20.04
C ASN A 826 6.80 77.69 -18.89
N ARG A 827 6.91 78.13 -17.63
CA ARG A 827 6.72 77.28 -16.45
C ARG A 827 5.29 76.77 -16.32
N GLN A 828 4.29 77.59 -16.65
CA GLN A 828 2.89 77.17 -16.67
C GLN A 828 2.62 76.15 -17.78
N LYS A 829 3.19 76.34 -18.97
CA LYS A 829 3.08 75.39 -20.08
C LYS A 829 3.72 74.04 -19.75
N LEU A 830 4.91 74.05 -19.14
CA LEU A 830 5.58 72.82 -18.68
C LEU A 830 4.76 72.07 -17.62
N ARG A 831 4.14 72.78 -16.68
CA ARG A 831 3.24 72.16 -15.69
C ARG A 831 2.00 71.54 -16.34
N ALA A 832 1.40 72.21 -17.32
CA ALA A 832 0.26 71.67 -18.06
C ALA A 832 0.63 70.41 -18.88
N GLU A 833 1.82 70.36 -19.46
CA GLU A 833 2.34 69.16 -20.14
C GLU A 833 2.60 68.01 -19.15
N GLN A 834 3.18 68.30 -17.97
CA GLN A 834 3.37 67.30 -16.91
C GLN A 834 2.05 66.75 -16.35
N GLU A 835 1.03 67.60 -16.17
CA GLU A 835 -0.31 67.17 -15.74
C GLU A 835 -1.00 66.30 -16.80
N LYS A 836 -0.83 66.62 -18.09
CA LYS A 836 -1.34 65.81 -19.19
C LYS A 836 -0.67 64.44 -19.24
N ASP A 837 0.65 64.37 -19.08
CA ASP A 837 1.39 63.11 -19.04
C ASP A 837 1.01 62.26 -17.83
N ASN A 838 0.80 62.88 -16.66
CA ASN A 838 0.33 62.18 -15.47
C ASN A 838 -1.10 61.64 -15.64
N ALA A 839 -2.00 62.41 -16.25
CA ALA A 839 -3.35 61.94 -16.58
C ALA A 839 -3.33 60.78 -17.60
N GLN A 840 -2.42 60.83 -18.58
CA GLN A 840 -2.23 59.76 -19.56
C GLN A 840 -1.72 58.47 -18.88
N LYS A 841 -0.76 58.58 -17.96
CA LYS A 841 -0.24 57.45 -17.16
C LYS A 841 -1.33 56.83 -16.28
N GLN A 842 -2.13 57.65 -15.59
CA GLN A 842 -3.24 57.16 -14.77
C GLN A 842 -4.32 56.46 -15.61
N ARG A 843 -4.62 56.98 -16.81
CA ARG A 843 -5.55 56.33 -17.74
C ARG A 843 -5.03 54.98 -18.23
N ASN A 844 -3.74 54.88 -18.54
CA ASN A 844 -3.12 53.62 -18.95
C ASN A 844 -3.12 52.61 -17.81
N LEU A 845 -2.83 53.05 -16.57
CA LEU A 845 -2.90 52.20 -15.37
C LEU A 845 -4.34 51.70 -15.11
N ALA A 846 -5.35 52.56 -15.30
CA ALA A 846 -6.74 52.15 -15.15
C ALA A 846 -7.17 51.13 -16.22
N LEU A 847 -6.64 51.23 -17.44
CA LEU A 847 -6.90 50.27 -18.52
C LEU A 847 -6.22 48.92 -18.27
N THR A 848 -5.00 48.90 -17.72
CA THR A 848 -4.32 47.65 -17.34
C THR A 848 -5.04 46.96 -16.19
N LEU A 849 -5.42 47.70 -15.14
CA LEU A 849 -6.19 47.15 -14.01
C LEU A 849 -7.55 46.59 -14.44
N LYS A 850 -8.22 47.23 -15.41
CA LYS A 850 -9.48 46.73 -15.97
C LYS A 850 -9.27 45.40 -16.71
N ARG A 851 -8.19 45.28 -17.48
CA ARG A 851 -7.85 44.06 -18.21
C ARG A 851 -7.50 42.91 -17.27
N GLU A 852 -6.72 43.17 -16.24
CA GLU A 852 -6.39 42.21 -15.17
C GLU A 852 -7.66 41.74 -14.44
N ALA A 853 -8.61 42.64 -14.17
CA ALA A 853 -9.89 42.27 -13.56
C ALA A 853 -10.78 41.40 -14.48
N GLU A 854 -10.78 41.67 -15.79
CA GLU A 854 -11.50 40.84 -16.77
C GLU A 854 -10.87 39.45 -16.91
N GLU A 855 -9.54 39.35 -16.93
CA GLU A 855 -8.79 38.08 -16.96
C GLU A 855 -9.03 37.28 -15.66
N ALA A 856 -9.00 37.93 -14.49
CA ALA A 856 -9.32 37.29 -13.20
C ALA A 856 -10.77 36.76 -13.16
N LYS A 857 -11.72 37.48 -13.76
CA LYS A 857 -13.12 37.04 -13.85
C LYS A 857 -13.28 35.82 -14.76
N GLN A 858 -12.54 35.75 -15.88
CA GLN A 858 -12.54 34.60 -16.76
C GLN A 858 -11.90 33.37 -16.09
N ALA A 859 -10.79 33.55 -15.37
CA ALA A 859 -10.18 32.48 -14.58
C ALA A 859 -11.14 31.95 -13.50
N ALA A 860 -11.86 32.83 -12.80
CA ALA A 860 -12.85 32.42 -11.80
C ALA A 860 -14.01 31.59 -12.40
N LEU A 861 -14.47 31.92 -13.60
CA LEU A 861 -15.51 31.16 -14.30
C LEU A 861 -15.02 29.76 -14.71
N LEU A 862 -13.77 29.66 -15.17
CA LEU A 862 -13.14 28.38 -15.50
C LEU A 862 -13.00 27.51 -14.26
N HIS A 863 -12.52 28.07 -13.15
CA HIS A 863 -12.44 27.37 -11.86
C HIS A 863 -13.81 26.90 -11.35
N GLN A 864 -14.88 27.68 -11.58
CA GLN A 864 -16.24 27.27 -11.23
C GLN A 864 -16.72 26.07 -12.08
N GLN A 865 -16.42 26.06 -13.38
CA GLN A 865 -16.75 24.93 -14.27
C GLN A 865 -15.95 23.68 -13.89
N ASP A 866 -14.66 23.83 -13.60
CA ASP A 866 -13.82 22.74 -13.12
C ASP A 866 -14.33 22.18 -11.80
N ALA A 867 -14.73 23.04 -10.85
CA ALA A 867 -15.32 22.60 -9.59
C ALA A 867 -16.64 21.84 -9.80
N GLN A 868 -17.51 22.28 -10.73
CA GLN A 868 -18.74 21.56 -11.07
C GLN A 868 -18.48 20.19 -11.71
N THR A 869 -17.48 20.10 -12.60
CA THR A 869 -17.11 18.80 -13.21
C THR A 869 -16.48 17.85 -12.18
N GLN A 870 -15.67 18.37 -11.26
CA GLN A 870 -15.11 17.60 -10.14
C GLN A 870 -16.22 17.12 -9.19
N ALA A 871 -17.19 17.96 -8.86
CA ALA A 871 -18.35 17.58 -8.05
C ALA A 871 -19.20 16.49 -8.73
N ALA A 872 -19.43 16.59 -10.04
CA ALA A 872 -20.14 15.55 -10.81
C ALA A 872 -19.37 14.23 -10.86
N LYS A 873 -18.03 14.28 -10.99
CA LYS A 873 -17.16 13.09 -10.91
C LYS A 873 -17.20 12.46 -9.51
N ALA A 874 -17.12 13.27 -8.45
CA ALA A 874 -17.19 12.80 -7.07
C ALA A 874 -18.54 12.13 -6.77
N LEU A 875 -19.65 12.71 -7.23
CA LEU A 875 -20.98 12.11 -7.09
C LEU A 875 -21.09 10.78 -7.85
N ARG A 876 -20.51 10.69 -9.04
CA ARG A 876 -20.46 9.44 -9.81
C ARG A 876 -19.65 8.36 -9.10
N LEU A 877 -18.49 8.71 -8.54
CA LEU A 877 -17.66 7.79 -7.76
C LEU A 877 -18.37 7.29 -6.51
N LYS A 878 -19.07 8.20 -5.78
CA LYS A 878 -19.89 7.82 -4.62
C LYS A 878 -20.94 6.77 -4.97
N ARG A 879 -21.68 6.96 -6.07
CA ARG A 879 -22.69 5.99 -6.50
C ARG A 879 -22.10 4.63 -6.93
N VAL A 880 -20.89 4.62 -7.49
CA VAL A 880 -20.19 3.36 -7.79
C VAL A 880 -19.79 2.64 -6.50
N ALA A 881 -19.27 3.35 -5.50
CA ALA A 881 -18.95 2.77 -4.20
C ALA A 881 -20.19 2.20 -3.47
N GLU A 882 -21.34 2.88 -3.56
CA GLU A 882 -22.62 2.37 -3.03
C GLU A 882 -23.04 1.05 -3.69
N ILE A 883 -22.82 0.91 -5.00
CA ILE A 883 -23.10 -0.33 -5.74
C ILE A 883 -22.12 -1.44 -5.35
N GLU A 884 -20.83 -1.13 -5.22
CA GLU A 884 -19.83 -2.11 -4.76
C GLU A 884 -20.16 -2.63 -3.37
N ALA A 885 -20.63 -1.76 -2.47
CA ALA A 885 -21.13 -2.16 -1.16
C ALA A 885 -22.33 -3.13 -1.25
N LEU A 886 -23.27 -2.91 -2.19
CA LEU A 886 -24.39 -3.85 -2.41
C LEU A 886 -23.91 -5.21 -2.92
N ILE A 887 -22.90 -5.24 -3.80
CA ILE A 887 -22.31 -6.49 -4.31
C ILE A 887 -21.59 -7.23 -3.18
N TYR A 888 -20.86 -6.53 -2.33
CA TYR A 888 -20.18 -7.10 -1.17
C TYR A 888 -21.17 -7.63 -0.13
N GLN A 889 -22.26 -6.89 0.14
CA GLN A 889 -23.35 -7.37 0.99
C GLN A 889 -23.96 -8.65 0.44
N ALA A 890 -24.24 -8.71 -0.87
CA ALA A 890 -24.75 -9.93 -1.50
C ALA A 890 -23.77 -11.11 -1.35
N GLN A 891 -22.46 -10.87 -1.35
CA GLN A 891 -21.45 -11.91 -1.18
C GLN A 891 -21.42 -12.52 0.22
N ILE A 892 -21.66 -11.71 1.26
CA ILE A 892 -21.66 -12.17 2.67
C ILE A 892 -22.94 -12.93 3.01
N GLN A 893 -24.07 -12.59 2.39
CA GLN A 893 -25.35 -13.20 2.74
C GLN A 893 -25.35 -14.71 2.52
N ASN A 894 -25.82 -15.47 3.52
CA ASN A 894 -25.93 -16.93 3.45
C ASN A 894 -27.22 -17.39 2.75
N GLU A 895 -28.31 -16.64 2.91
CA GLU A 895 -29.60 -16.93 2.28
C GLU A 895 -29.60 -16.62 0.78
N GLY A 896 -30.01 -17.61 -0.03
CA GLY A 896 -29.99 -17.52 -1.49
C GLY A 896 -30.94 -16.44 -2.06
N GLU A 897 -32.11 -16.23 -1.45
CA GLU A 897 -33.09 -15.25 -1.93
C GLU A 897 -32.65 -13.81 -1.68
N GLU A 898 -32.18 -13.50 -0.47
CA GLU A 898 -31.66 -12.18 -0.14
C GLU A 898 -30.43 -11.83 -0.99
N ARG A 899 -29.51 -12.79 -1.16
CA ARG A 899 -28.35 -12.68 -2.06
C ARG A 899 -28.78 -12.31 -3.48
N LEU A 900 -29.77 -13.01 -4.05
CA LEU A 900 -30.30 -12.73 -5.39
C LEU A 900 -30.94 -11.34 -5.46
N SER A 901 -31.71 -10.95 -4.44
CA SER A 901 -32.38 -9.65 -4.42
C SER A 901 -31.37 -8.49 -4.44
N LEU A 902 -30.29 -8.59 -3.65
CA LEU A 902 -29.22 -7.60 -3.57
C LEU A 902 -28.42 -7.55 -4.87
N ALA A 903 -28.10 -8.71 -5.46
CA ALA A 903 -27.43 -8.79 -6.75
C ALA A 903 -28.25 -8.13 -7.89
N ILE A 904 -29.55 -8.40 -7.96
CA ILE A 904 -30.44 -7.78 -8.96
C ILE A 904 -30.54 -6.26 -8.73
N LYS A 905 -30.60 -5.82 -7.46
CA LYS A 905 -30.60 -4.40 -7.11
C LYS A 905 -29.32 -3.70 -7.57
N ALA A 906 -28.15 -4.29 -7.31
CA ALA A 906 -26.86 -3.79 -7.78
C ALA A 906 -26.80 -3.71 -9.32
N TYR A 907 -27.26 -4.75 -10.01
CA TYR A 907 -27.34 -4.79 -11.48
C TYR A 907 -28.20 -3.65 -12.06
N ARG A 908 -29.40 -3.41 -11.50
CA ARG A 908 -30.28 -2.32 -11.95
C ARG A 908 -29.65 -0.95 -11.72
N GLN A 909 -28.94 -0.76 -10.61
CA GLN A 909 -28.24 0.49 -10.34
C GLN A 909 -27.05 0.71 -11.30
N LEU A 910 -26.33 -0.34 -11.68
CA LEU A 910 -25.27 -0.27 -12.70
C LEU A 910 -25.83 0.17 -14.06
N ILE A 911 -26.97 -0.39 -14.48
CA ILE A 911 -27.65 0.01 -15.73
C ILE A 911 -28.04 1.49 -15.66
N ASN A 912 -28.65 1.93 -14.57
CA ASN A 912 -29.10 3.33 -14.42
C ASN A 912 -27.94 4.34 -14.50
N LEU A 913 -26.72 3.93 -14.15
CA LEU A 913 -25.52 4.76 -14.25
C LEU A 913 -24.82 4.70 -15.61
N ASN A 914 -25.32 3.91 -16.57
CA ASN A 914 -24.59 3.50 -17.77
C ASN A 914 -23.17 2.99 -17.41
N ALA A 915 -23.05 2.28 -16.28
CA ALA A 915 -21.82 1.64 -15.83
C ALA A 915 -21.69 0.23 -16.43
N ASP A 916 -20.50 -0.37 -16.35
CA ASP A 916 -20.33 -1.74 -16.86
C ASP A 916 -21.05 -2.74 -15.96
N VAL A 917 -22.00 -3.48 -16.52
CA VAL A 917 -22.70 -4.56 -15.82
C VAL A 917 -21.86 -5.83 -15.71
N ARG A 918 -20.73 -5.91 -16.44
CA ARG A 918 -19.82 -7.06 -16.46
C ARG A 918 -18.85 -7.03 -15.27
N HIS A 919 -19.43 -7.20 -14.08
CA HIS A 919 -18.68 -7.27 -12.83
C HIS A 919 -18.48 -8.73 -12.44
N ASN A 920 -17.23 -9.15 -12.21
CA ASN A 920 -16.86 -10.56 -11.96
C ASN A 920 -17.66 -11.18 -10.80
N THR A 921 -17.64 -10.51 -9.64
CA THR A 921 -18.38 -10.94 -8.44
C THR A 921 -19.88 -11.05 -8.68
N LEU A 922 -20.49 -10.05 -9.32
CA LEU A 922 -21.93 -10.02 -9.59
C LEU A 922 -22.36 -11.19 -10.50
N TYR A 923 -21.58 -11.45 -11.56
CA TYR A 923 -21.82 -12.59 -12.45
C TYR A 923 -21.74 -13.91 -11.69
N ASN A 924 -20.69 -14.12 -10.88
CA ASN A 924 -20.48 -15.36 -10.14
C ASN A 924 -21.54 -15.59 -9.05
N LEU A 925 -22.03 -14.53 -8.39
CA LEU A 925 -23.13 -14.62 -7.42
C LEU A 925 -24.43 -15.10 -8.09
N LEU A 926 -24.77 -14.50 -9.24
CA LEU A 926 -25.96 -14.90 -10.00
C LEU A 926 -25.81 -16.31 -10.60
N TYR A 927 -24.63 -16.63 -11.13
CA TYR A 927 -24.35 -17.93 -11.72
C TYR A 927 -24.44 -19.06 -10.69
N ARG A 928 -23.90 -18.87 -9.48
CA ARG A 928 -23.95 -19.87 -8.40
C ARG A 928 -25.38 -20.33 -8.10
N GLU A 929 -26.33 -19.40 -8.09
CA GLU A 929 -27.73 -19.66 -7.75
C GLU A 929 -28.54 -20.28 -8.90
N ILE A 930 -28.10 -20.05 -10.14
CA ILE A 930 -28.79 -20.49 -11.36
C ILE A 930 -28.17 -21.78 -11.92
N LYS A 931 -26.90 -22.07 -11.60
CA LYS A 931 -26.17 -23.27 -12.02
C LYS A 931 -27.00 -24.56 -11.85
N PRO A 932 -27.73 -24.81 -10.74
CA PRO A 932 -28.54 -26.02 -10.60
C PRO A 932 -29.69 -26.15 -11.62
N GLN A 933 -30.17 -25.04 -12.20
CA GLN A 933 -31.22 -25.02 -13.22
C GLN A 933 -30.67 -25.22 -14.64
N LEU A 934 -29.34 -25.16 -14.82
CA LEU A 934 -28.67 -25.45 -16.08
C LEU A 934 -28.46 -26.95 -16.17
N VAL A 935 -29.17 -27.60 -17.09
CA VAL A 935 -29.11 -29.06 -17.27
C VAL A 935 -27.80 -29.41 -17.99
N SER A 936 -26.90 -30.12 -17.31
CA SER A 936 -25.74 -30.74 -17.94
C SER A 936 -26.18 -31.89 -18.84
N ILE A 937 -25.55 -32.03 -20.00
CA ILE A 937 -25.84 -33.10 -20.94
C ILE A 937 -24.84 -34.22 -20.67
N ASP A 938 -25.34 -35.36 -20.21
CA ASP A 938 -24.55 -36.58 -20.07
C ASP A 938 -24.42 -37.26 -21.44
N VAL A 939 -23.18 -37.35 -21.95
CA VAL A 939 -22.91 -37.77 -23.33
C VAL A 939 -21.93 -38.92 -23.42
N HIS A 940 -20.80 -38.82 -22.71
CA HIS A 940 -19.69 -39.77 -22.78
C HIS A 940 -19.35 -40.28 -21.38
N SER A 941 -18.74 -41.47 -21.30
CA SER A 941 -18.15 -42.00 -20.07
C SER A 941 -16.67 -41.64 -19.92
N GLU A 942 -16.06 -41.06 -20.95
CA GLU A 942 -14.66 -40.70 -21.05
C GLU A 942 -14.50 -39.17 -21.27
N PRO A 943 -13.31 -38.59 -21.00
CA PRO A 943 -13.05 -37.17 -21.22
C PRO A 943 -13.35 -36.68 -22.64
N ILE A 944 -14.00 -35.52 -22.75
CA ILE A 944 -14.36 -34.92 -24.05
C ILE A 944 -13.19 -34.09 -24.61
N ASP A 945 -12.33 -34.72 -25.40
CA ASP A 945 -11.15 -34.08 -25.99
C ASP A 945 -11.53 -33.06 -27.11
N HIS A 946 -12.64 -33.25 -27.82
CA HIS A 946 -13.07 -32.33 -28.89
C HIS A 946 -14.57 -32.04 -28.88
N LEU A 947 -14.92 -30.75 -28.97
CA LEU A 947 -16.29 -30.26 -28.98
C LEU A 947 -16.46 -29.14 -30.03
N THR A 948 -17.49 -29.23 -30.88
CA THR A 948 -17.81 -28.15 -31.84
C THR A 948 -19.30 -28.04 -32.09
N TYR A 949 -19.76 -26.84 -32.43
CA TYR A 949 -21.16 -26.58 -32.77
C TYR A 949 -21.33 -26.11 -34.21
N SER A 950 -22.34 -26.68 -34.88
CA SER A 950 -22.76 -26.26 -36.23
C SER A 950 -24.06 -25.46 -36.16
N SER A 951 -23.96 -24.12 -36.17
CA SER A 951 -25.12 -23.23 -36.11
C SER A 951 -26.15 -23.49 -37.23
N ARG A 952 -25.67 -23.77 -38.44
CA ARG A 952 -26.53 -24.02 -39.61
C ARG A 952 -27.35 -25.31 -39.52
N LYS A 953 -26.83 -26.32 -38.81
CA LYS A 953 -27.46 -27.62 -38.61
C LYS A 953 -28.05 -27.78 -37.21
N ARG A 954 -27.90 -26.76 -36.34
CA ARG A 954 -28.23 -26.77 -34.91
C ARG A 954 -27.71 -28.02 -34.18
N MET A 955 -26.51 -28.45 -34.57
CA MET A 955 -25.96 -29.74 -34.15
C MET A 955 -24.67 -29.54 -33.35
N LEU A 956 -24.63 -30.10 -32.14
CA LEU A 956 -23.46 -30.20 -31.29
C LEU A 956 -22.76 -31.52 -31.54
N LEU A 957 -21.45 -31.49 -31.76
CA LEU A 957 -20.61 -32.65 -32.03
C LEU A 957 -19.54 -32.77 -30.97
N SER A 958 -19.42 -33.96 -30.39
CA SER A 958 -18.46 -34.28 -29.33
C SER A 958 -17.73 -35.57 -29.65
N VAL A 959 -16.42 -35.60 -29.44
CA VAL A 959 -15.58 -36.79 -29.52
C VAL A 959 -14.87 -36.96 -28.19
N ASP A 960 -15.00 -38.15 -27.60
CA ASP A 960 -14.28 -38.51 -26.38
C ASP A 960 -12.87 -39.05 -26.68
N ARG A 961 -12.07 -39.21 -25.62
CA ARG A 961 -10.71 -39.76 -25.70
C ARG A 961 -10.66 -41.19 -26.26
N GLY A 962 -11.73 -41.96 -26.06
CA GLY A 962 -11.91 -43.30 -26.61
C GLY A 962 -12.23 -43.34 -28.11
N GLY A 963 -12.39 -42.19 -28.77
CA GLY A 963 -12.70 -42.09 -30.20
C GLY A 963 -14.18 -42.26 -30.53
N ARG A 964 -15.07 -42.17 -29.54
CA ARG A 964 -16.52 -42.21 -29.74
C ARG A 964 -17.04 -40.84 -30.17
N LEU A 965 -17.61 -40.77 -31.37
CA LEU A 965 -18.22 -39.56 -31.93
C LEU A 965 -19.74 -39.59 -31.70
N ILE A 966 -20.25 -38.58 -30.99
CA ILE A 966 -21.69 -38.40 -30.78
C ILE A 966 -22.14 -37.04 -31.32
N ALA A 967 -23.28 -37.03 -32.00
CA ALA A 967 -23.92 -35.82 -32.49
C ALA A 967 -25.30 -35.62 -31.86
N HIS A 968 -25.55 -34.39 -31.44
CA HIS A 968 -26.73 -33.98 -30.71
C HIS A 968 -27.42 -32.81 -31.41
N LEU A 969 -28.74 -32.92 -31.63
CA LEU A 969 -29.57 -31.80 -32.07
C LEU A 969 -29.94 -30.95 -30.84
N LEU A 970 -29.61 -29.66 -30.89
CA LEU A 970 -30.01 -28.68 -29.89
C LEU A 970 -31.37 -28.08 -30.27
N GLU A 971 -32.44 -28.65 -29.69
CA GLU A 971 -33.81 -28.11 -29.85
C GLU A 971 -34.01 -26.88 -28.96
N ASN A 972 -33.57 -26.95 -27.69
CA ASN A 972 -33.48 -25.85 -26.73
C ASN A 972 -32.28 -26.09 -25.79
N GLU A 973 -31.92 -25.12 -24.94
CA GLU A 973 -30.82 -25.23 -23.95
C GLU A 973 -30.95 -26.43 -23.00
N ARG A 974 -32.17 -26.94 -22.80
CA ARG A 974 -32.48 -28.06 -21.90
C ARG A 974 -32.83 -29.36 -22.61
N GLN A 975 -33.06 -29.32 -23.93
CA GLN A 975 -33.56 -30.45 -24.69
C GLN A 975 -32.63 -30.76 -25.84
N VAL A 976 -32.01 -31.93 -25.73
CA VAL A 976 -31.00 -32.41 -26.65
C VAL A 976 -31.41 -33.77 -27.16
N LYS A 977 -31.43 -33.94 -28.48
CA LYS A 977 -31.79 -35.20 -29.12
C LYS A 977 -30.57 -35.81 -29.79
N LYS A 978 -30.18 -37.01 -29.36
CA LYS A 978 -29.08 -37.77 -29.99
C LYS A 978 -29.45 -38.13 -31.42
N LEU A 979 -28.62 -37.68 -32.38
CA LEU A 979 -28.83 -37.92 -33.81
C LEU A 979 -28.09 -39.16 -34.30
N PHE A 980 -26.83 -39.34 -33.88
CA PHE A 980 -26.06 -40.54 -34.16
C PHE A 980 -24.90 -40.72 -33.17
N ASP A 981 -24.40 -41.96 -33.12
CA ASP A 981 -23.29 -42.44 -32.30
C ASP A 981 -22.41 -43.31 -33.19
N HIS A 982 -21.12 -43.04 -33.22
CA HIS A 982 -20.20 -43.72 -34.12
C HIS A 982 -18.81 -43.86 -33.50
N GLN A 983 -18.27 -45.07 -33.47
CA GLN A 983 -16.90 -45.33 -33.05
C GLN A 983 -15.94 -45.03 -34.21
N LEU A 984 -14.98 -44.13 -34.00
CA LEU A 984 -13.95 -43.83 -35.00
C LEU A 984 -12.89 -44.94 -35.02
N GLU A 985 -12.42 -45.30 -36.21
CA GLU A 985 -11.33 -46.26 -36.42
C GLU A 985 -9.93 -45.65 -36.23
N PHE A 986 -9.87 -44.35 -35.89
CA PHE A 986 -8.65 -43.56 -35.79
C PHE A 986 -8.81 -42.51 -34.68
N LYS A 987 -7.70 -41.99 -34.15
CA LYS A 987 -7.76 -40.94 -33.14
C LYS A 987 -8.04 -39.59 -33.81
N ALA A 988 -9.07 -38.89 -33.37
CA ALA A 988 -9.33 -37.52 -33.83
C ALA A 988 -8.27 -36.57 -33.24
N THR A 989 -7.72 -35.69 -34.08
CA THR A 989 -6.76 -34.65 -33.67
C THR A 989 -7.38 -33.26 -33.72
N GLN A 990 -8.39 -33.06 -34.57
CA GLN A 990 -9.10 -31.79 -34.67
C GLN A 990 -10.53 -31.99 -35.18
N LEU A 991 -11.46 -31.25 -34.60
CA LEU A 991 -12.85 -31.17 -35.02
C LEU A 991 -13.20 -29.72 -35.38
N LYS A 992 -13.68 -29.46 -36.60
CA LYS A 992 -14.09 -28.11 -37.04
C LYS A 992 -15.43 -28.11 -37.75
N SER A 993 -16.30 -27.17 -37.38
CA SER A 993 -17.48 -26.82 -38.18
C SER A 993 -17.43 -25.38 -38.66
N ALA A 994 -17.70 -25.17 -39.94
CA ALA A 994 -18.01 -23.85 -40.48
C ALA A 994 -18.91 -23.96 -41.71
N GLN A 995 -19.79 -22.98 -41.89
CA GLN A 995 -20.69 -22.86 -43.06
C GLN A 995 -21.58 -24.10 -43.32
N GLY A 996 -21.77 -24.97 -42.31
CA GLY A 996 -22.57 -26.20 -42.40
C GLY A 996 -21.78 -27.46 -42.79
N ARG A 997 -20.47 -27.35 -43.06
CA ARG A 997 -19.55 -28.48 -43.19
C ARG A 997 -18.98 -28.82 -41.82
N MET A 998 -18.69 -30.10 -41.60
CA MET A 998 -18.21 -30.63 -40.32
C MET A 998 -17.12 -31.63 -40.65
N LEU A 999 -15.89 -31.26 -40.33
CA LEU A 999 -14.68 -31.98 -40.70
C LEU A 999 -13.99 -32.51 -39.45
N ILE A 1000 -13.50 -33.74 -39.54
CA ILE A 1000 -12.65 -34.40 -38.55
C ILE A 1000 -11.30 -34.63 -39.21
N LEU A 1001 -10.23 -34.25 -38.52
CA LEU A 1001 -8.87 -34.65 -38.88
C LEU A 1001 -8.48 -35.87 -38.04
N GLY A 1002 -8.00 -36.92 -38.69
CA GLY A 1002 -7.43 -38.07 -38.02
C GLY A 1002 -5.93 -37.92 -37.78
N ASP A 1003 -5.40 -38.67 -36.81
CA ASP A 1003 -3.96 -38.88 -36.59
C ASP A 1003 -3.23 -39.45 -37.81
N ASN A 1004 -3.95 -40.14 -38.69
CA ASN A 1004 -3.48 -40.63 -39.99
C ASN A 1004 -3.35 -39.54 -41.08
N GLY A 1005 -3.54 -38.26 -40.73
CA GLY A 1005 -3.39 -37.12 -41.63
C GLY A 1005 -4.50 -36.95 -42.68
N LYS A 1006 -5.58 -37.74 -42.58
CA LYS A 1006 -6.71 -37.69 -43.52
C LYS A 1006 -7.87 -36.87 -42.94
N ILE A 1007 -8.58 -36.18 -43.82
CA ILE A 1007 -9.78 -35.40 -43.47
C ILE A 1007 -11.02 -36.24 -43.74
N TYR A 1008 -11.92 -36.28 -42.78
CA TYR A 1008 -13.22 -36.95 -42.87
C TYR A 1008 -14.35 -35.93 -42.76
N GLU A 1009 -15.34 -36.01 -43.63
CA GLU A 1009 -16.50 -35.12 -43.61
C GLU A 1009 -17.76 -35.86 -43.13
N ILE A 1010 -18.44 -35.29 -42.15
CA ILE A 1010 -19.72 -35.81 -41.66
C ILE A 1010 -20.83 -35.32 -42.60
N THR A 1011 -21.40 -36.25 -43.36
CA THR A 1011 -22.46 -35.97 -44.33
C THR A 1011 -23.72 -36.78 -44.01
N LYS A 1012 -24.87 -36.35 -44.52
CA LYS A 1012 -26.12 -37.08 -44.41
C LYS A 1012 -26.49 -37.61 -45.79
N SER A 1013 -26.44 -38.92 -45.98
CA SER A 1013 -26.79 -39.59 -47.22
C SER A 1013 -27.98 -40.53 -47.00
N ARG A 1014 -29.03 -40.41 -47.82
CA ARG A 1014 -30.27 -41.21 -47.72
C ARG A 1014 -30.88 -41.27 -46.31
N GLY A 1015 -30.82 -40.17 -45.56
CA GLY A 1015 -31.38 -40.07 -44.20
C GLY A 1015 -30.47 -40.56 -43.07
N LYS A 1016 -29.39 -41.29 -43.36
CA LYS A 1016 -28.39 -41.73 -42.37
C LYS A 1016 -27.18 -40.80 -42.38
N TRP A 1017 -26.61 -40.56 -41.20
CA TRP A 1017 -25.34 -39.84 -41.06
C TRP A 1017 -24.18 -40.80 -41.35
N THR A 1018 -23.25 -40.37 -42.20
CA THR A 1018 -22.11 -41.16 -42.64
C THR A 1018 -20.85 -40.32 -42.64
N LEU A 1019 -19.74 -40.92 -42.20
CA LEU A 1019 -18.42 -40.34 -42.27
C LEU A 1019 -17.79 -40.67 -43.63
N VAL A 1020 -17.42 -39.66 -44.41
CA VAL A 1020 -16.84 -39.84 -45.75
C VAL A 1020 -15.41 -39.31 -45.72
N SER A 1021 -14.43 -40.17 -46.00
CA SER A 1021 -13.03 -39.74 -46.14
C SER A 1021 -12.87 -38.87 -47.39
N ILE A 1022 -12.35 -37.67 -47.23
CA ILE A 1022 -11.89 -36.84 -48.34
C ILE A 1022 -10.52 -37.39 -48.73
N ALA A 1023 -10.42 -37.96 -49.93
CA ALA A 1023 -9.12 -38.33 -50.47
C ALA A 1023 -8.25 -37.06 -50.50
N THR A 1024 -7.06 -37.09 -49.89
CA THR A 1024 -6.05 -36.03 -49.95
C THR A 1024 -4.70 -36.68 -50.25
N ASN A 1025 -3.96 -36.18 -51.25
CA ASN A 1025 -2.57 -36.61 -51.51
C ASN A 1025 -1.57 -35.83 -50.64
N ILE A 1026 -2.06 -35.20 -49.57
CA ILE A 1026 -1.31 -34.33 -48.68
C ILE A 1026 -1.56 -34.88 -47.28
N ASP A 1027 -0.48 -35.08 -46.54
CA ASP A 1027 -0.52 -35.41 -45.12
C ASP A 1027 -0.86 -34.13 -44.35
N VAL A 1028 -2.09 -34.05 -43.83
CA VAL A 1028 -2.62 -32.84 -43.21
C VAL A 1028 -2.35 -32.86 -41.72
N GLU A 1029 -1.61 -31.86 -41.24
CA GLU A 1029 -1.33 -31.71 -39.80
C GLU A 1029 -2.38 -30.84 -39.11
N LYS A 1030 -2.96 -29.85 -39.82
CA LYS A 1030 -3.92 -28.90 -39.23
C LYS A 1030 -4.88 -28.34 -40.27
N ILE A 1031 -6.16 -28.22 -39.91
CA ILE A 1031 -7.16 -27.50 -40.71
C ILE A 1031 -7.21 -26.05 -40.23
N LEU A 1032 -6.95 -25.07 -41.09
CA LEU A 1032 -6.96 -23.65 -40.71
C LEU A 1032 -8.35 -23.02 -40.90
N HIS A 1033 -8.87 -23.06 -42.11
CA HIS A 1033 -10.10 -22.36 -42.50
C HIS A 1033 -10.94 -23.17 -43.48
N ILE A 1034 -12.27 -23.08 -43.36
CA ILE A 1034 -13.23 -23.76 -44.25
C ILE A 1034 -14.00 -22.68 -45.01
N GLU A 1035 -13.85 -22.67 -46.32
CA GLU A 1035 -14.43 -21.68 -47.24
C GLU A 1035 -15.35 -22.38 -48.25
N LYS A 1036 -16.65 -22.44 -47.98
CA LYS A 1036 -17.65 -23.15 -48.80
C LYS A 1036 -17.18 -24.59 -49.11
N GLN A 1037 -16.86 -24.89 -50.37
CA GLN A 1037 -16.40 -26.21 -50.83
C GLN A 1037 -14.87 -26.40 -50.82
N LYS A 1038 -14.14 -25.43 -50.25
CA LYS A 1038 -12.67 -25.44 -50.18
C LYS A 1038 -12.22 -25.46 -48.73
N THR A 1039 -11.11 -26.12 -48.47
CA THR A 1039 -10.52 -26.23 -47.14
C THR A 1039 -9.05 -25.83 -47.21
N TRP A 1040 -8.64 -24.92 -46.33
CA TRP A 1040 -7.25 -24.51 -46.15
C TRP A 1040 -6.60 -25.39 -45.10
N VAL A 1041 -5.52 -26.05 -45.49
CA VAL A 1041 -4.81 -27.04 -44.66
C VAL A 1041 -3.34 -26.71 -44.59
N GLN A 1042 -2.71 -27.05 -43.47
CA GLN A 1042 -1.27 -27.00 -43.28
C GLN A 1042 -0.68 -28.41 -43.43
N SER A 1043 0.46 -28.47 -44.11
CA SER A 1043 1.33 -29.64 -44.20
C SER A 1043 2.78 -29.16 -44.09
N GLY A 1044 3.42 -29.39 -42.95
CA GLY A 1044 4.71 -28.82 -42.60
C GLY A 1044 4.70 -27.30 -42.67
N ASN A 1045 5.58 -26.73 -43.50
CA ASN A 1045 5.72 -25.30 -43.72
C ASN A 1045 4.85 -24.75 -44.88
N THR A 1046 3.95 -25.56 -45.42
CA THR A 1046 3.12 -25.20 -46.57
C THR A 1046 1.64 -25.06 -46.20
N LEU A 1047 1.01 -24.01 -46.73
CA LEU A 1047 -0.43 -23.79 -46.67
C LEU A 1047 -1.03 -24.12 -48.04
N SER A 1048 -1.92 -25.11 -48.09
CA SER A 1048 -2.57 -25.56 -49.32
C SER A 1048 -4.08 -25.37 -49.27
N ARG A 1049 -4.67 -24.93 -50.38
CA ARG A 1049 -6.13 -24.87 -50.56
C ARG A 1049 -6.61 -26.08 -51.36
N ILE A 1050 -7.38 -26.95 -50.71
CA ILE A 1050 -7.93 -28.18 -51.28
C ILE A 1050 -9.41 -27.97 -51.63
N GLY A 1051 -9.83 -28.38 -52.83
CA GLY A 1051 -11.25 -28.46 -53.21
C GLY A 1051 -11.86 -29.84 -52.97
N GLN A 1052 -13.19 -29.95 -52.98
CA GLN A 1052 -13.91 -31.24 -52.78
C GLN A 1052 -13.46 -32.40 -53.71
N ASN A 1053 -13.00 -32.11 -54.94
CA ASN A 1053 -12.53 -33.12 -55.89
C ASN A 1053 -11.02 -33.39 -55.78
N ASN A 1054 -10.39 -33.02 -54.66
CA ASN A 1054 -8.96 -33.21 -54.43
C ASN A 1054 -8.02 -32.46 -55.41
N ALA A 1055 -8.57 -31.54 -56.21
CA ALA A 1055 -7.78 -30.63 -57.04
C ALA A 1055 -7.09 -29.60 -56.13
N LYS A 1056 -5.76 -29.63 -56.10
CA LYS A 1056 -4.93 -28.62 -55.44
C LYS A 1056 -5.04 -27.31 -56.21
N ILE A 1057 -5.54 -26.25 -55.56
CA ILE A 1057 -5.87 -24.99 -56.27
C ILE A 1057 -4.80 -23.92 -56.03
N GLU A 1058 -4.32 -23.76 -54.79
CA GLU A 1058 -3.33 -22.75 -54.41
C GLU A 1058 -2.41 -23.33 -53.32
N GLN A 1059 -1.10 -23.02 -53.38
CA GLN A 1059 -0.11 -23.39 -52.36
C GLN A 1059 0.82 -22.22 -52.07
N TYR A 1060 1.07 -22.00 -50.78
CA TYR A 1060 2.01 -21.00 -50.27
C TYR A 1060 2.99 -21.67 -49.30
N THR A 1061 4.27 -21.27 -49.33
CA THR A 1061 5.32 -21.84 -48.48
C THR A 1061 5.89 -20.77 -47.57
N PHE A 1062 5.94 -21.06 -46.27
CA PHE A 1062 6.36 -20.14 -45.21
C PHE A 1062 7.65 -20.67 -44.57
N LYS A 1063 8.82 -20.15 -44.96
CA LYS A 1063 10.12 -20.68 -44.49
C LYS A 1063 10.22 -20.64 -42.96
N GLY A 1064 10.57 -21.77 -42.35
CA GLY A 1064 10.77 -21.91 -40.89
C GLY A 1064 9.48 -21.98 -40.06
N ALA A 1065 8.30 -21.89 -40.66
CA ALA A 1065 7.04 -21.95 -39.91
C ALA A 1065 6.65 -23.39 -39.54
N HIS A 1066 6.39 -23.62 -38.25
CA HIS A 1066 5.93 -24.89 -37.69
C HIS A 1066 4.43 -24.90 -37.36
N ALA A 1067 3.85 -23.76 -36.96
CA ALA A 1067 2.41 -23.65 -36.69
C ALA A 1067 1.84 -22.42 -37.41
N LEU A 1068 0.80 -22.62 -38.21
CA LEU A 1068 0.12 -21.54 -38.95
C LEU A 1068 -1.26 -21.24 -38.38
N PHE A 1069 -1.59 -19.95 -38.35
CA PHE A 1069 -2.88 -19.39 -38.00
C PHE A 1069 -3.27 -18.34 -39.03
N ALA A 1070 -4.55 -18.24 -39.37
CA ALA A 1070 -5.01 -17.37 -40.45
C ALA A 1070 -6.16 -16.47 -40.00
N SER A 1071 -6.20 -15.24 -40.52
CA SER A 1071 -7.38 -14.39 -40.39
C SER A 1071 -8.54 -14.95 -41.20
N ARG A 1072 -9.78 -14.64 -40.80
CA ARG A 1072 -11.00 -15.17 -41.44
C ARG A 1072 -11.12 -14.83 -42.93
N ASP A 1073 -10.56 -13.69 -43.34
CA ASP A 1073 -10.49 -13.22 -44.73
C ASP A 1073 -9.24 -13.72 -45.48
N MET A 1074 -8.39 -14.53 -44.83
CA MET A 1074 -7.10 -14.99 -45.34
C MET A 1074 -6.16 -13.85 -45.75
N LYS A 1075 -6.35 -12.64 -45.20
CA LYS A 1075 -5.50 -11.48 -45.46
C LYS A 1075 -4.21 -11.53 -44.65
N TYR A 1076 -4.26 -12.07 -43.45
CA TYR A 1076 -3.11 -12.20 -42.55
C TYR A 1076 -2.83 -13.66 -42.25
N ILE A 1077 -1.55 -14.04 -42.26
CA ILE A 1077 -1.06 -15.34 -41.78
C ILE A 1077 -0.10 -15.08 -40.64
N PHE A 1078 -0.42 -15.63 -39.48
CA PHE A 1078 0.43 -15.63 -38.31
C PHE A 1078 1.09 -16.99 -38.17
N ALA A 1079 2.40 -17.00 -37.99
CA ALA A 1079 3.20 -18.20 -37.98
C ALA A 1079 4.16 -18.20 -36.79
N GLN A 1080 4.34 -19.37 -36.20
CA GLN A 1080 5.42 -19.62 -35.25
C GLN A 1080 6.58 -20.33 -35.94
N SER A 1081 7.78 -19.77 -35.79
CA SER A 1081 9.08 -20.40 -36.04
C SER A 1081 9.67 -20.91 -34.72
N GLN A 1082 10.84 -21.58 -34.76
CA GLN A 1082 11.49 -22.11 -33.55
C GLN A 1082 11.69 -21.03 -32.46
N ASP A 1083 12.14 -19.84 -32.85
CA ASP A 1083 12.44 -18.75 -31.90
C ASP A 1083 11.62 -17.46 -32.15
N ASP A 1084 10.84 -17.40 -33.23
CA ASP A 1084 10.18 -16.16 -33.69
C ASP A 1084 8.69 -16.35 -33.98
N LEU A 1085 7.92 -15.28 -33.77
CA LEU A 1085 6.60 -15.06 -34.31
C LEU A 1085 6.70 -14.22 -35.57
N ILE A 1086 6.00 -14.63 -36.63
CA ILE A 1086 6.05 -13.94 -37.91
C ILE A 1086 4.62 -13.69 -38.40
N LEU A 1087 4.34 -12.45 -38.81
CA LEU A 1087 3.06 -12.05 -39.39
C LEU A 1087 3.24 -11.65 -40.85
N TRP A 1088 2.44 -12.25 -41.71
CA TRP A 1088 2.47 -12.06 -43.16
C TRP A 1088 1.16 -11.43 -43.62
N LEU A 1089 1.25 -10.45 -44.53
CA LEU A 1089 0.11 -9.76 -45.14
C LEU A 1089 -0.01 -10.12 -46.62
N LYS A 1090 -1.22 -10.45 -47.07
CA LYS A 1090 -1.51 -10.71 -48.48
C LYS A 1090 -1.58 -9.40 -49.27
N LYS A 1091 -0.66 -9.20 -50.23
CA LYS A 1091 -0.69 -8.12 -51.22
C LYS A 1091 -0.55 -8.71 -52.63
N GLU A 1092 -1.43 -8.30 -53.54
CA GLU A 1092 -1.40 -8.73 -54.97
C GLU A 1092 -1.29 -10.26 -55.18
N GLY A 1093 -1.91 -11.05 -54.30
CA GLY A 1093 -1.91 -12.51 -54.39
C GLY A 1093 -0.70 -13.23 -53.80
N ARG A 1094 0.31 -12.49 -53.29
CA ARG A 1094 1.45 -13.02 -52.53
C ARG A 1094 1.38 -12.59 -51.08
N TYR A 1095 2.05 -13.32 -50.19
CA TYR A 1095 2.17 -12.93 -48.78
C TYR A 1095 3.55 -12.33 -48.54
N GLU A 1096 3.57 -11.15 -47.92
CA GLU A 1096 4.79 -10.43 -47.53
C GLU A 1096 4.91 -10.41 -46.01
N GLU A 1097 6.10 -10.67 -45.47
CA GLU A 1097 6.39 -10.51 -44.05
C GLU A 1097 6.29 -9.03 -43.66
N ILE A 1098 5.47 -8.71 -42.65
CA ILE A 1098 5.27 -7.34 -42.16
C ILE A 1098 5.70 -7.16 -40.70
N TRP A 1099 5.86 -8.25 -39.95
CA TRP A 1099 6.27 -8.20 -38.55
C TRP A 1099 6.92 -9.50 -38.11
N ARG A 1100 7.96 -9.38 -37.29
CA ARG A 1100 8.68 -10.47 -36.66
C ARG A 1100 9.01 -10.08 -35.21
N SER A 1101 8.84 -11.02 -34.29
CA SER A 1101 9.19 -10.82 -32.88
C SER A 1101 9.68 -12.12 -32.25
N PRO A 1102 10.74 -12.09 -31.42
CA PRO A 1102 11.21 -13.29 -30.74
C PRO A 1102 10.16 -13.81 -29.75
N HIS A 1103 9.93 -15.13 -29.72
CA HIS A 1103 9.03 -15.82 -28.79
C HIS A 1103 9.34 -17.32 -28.72
N GLN A 1104 9.74 -17.79 -27.54
CA GLN A 1104 10.19 -19.17 -27.32
C GLN A 1104 9.08 -20.16 -26.95
N ALA A 1105 7.93 -19.69 -26.44
CA ALA A 1105 6.86 -20.57 -25.99
C ALA A 1105 5.95 -20.99 -27.16
N TYR A 1106 5.54 -22.26 -27.20
CA TYR A 1106 4.69 -22.78 -28.27
C TYR A 1106 3.30 -22.12 -28.24
N ILE A 1107 2.78 -21.67 -29.37
CA ILE A 1107 1.45 -21.07 -29.45
C ILE A 1107 0.40 -22.17 -29.51
N SER A 1108 -0.40 -22.25 -28.45
CA SER A 1108 -1.52 -23.19 -28.40
C SER A 1108 -2.65 -22.74 -29.32
N HIS A 1109 -3.07 -21.46 -29.19
CA HIS A 1109 -4.22 -20.90 -29.89
C HIS A 1109 -3.92 -19.47 -30.35
N ALA A 1110 -4.38 -19.12 -31.55
CA ALA A 1110 -4.32 -17.74 -32.05
C ALA A 1110 -5.53 -17.43 -32.94
N GLU A 1111 -6.05 -16.21 -32.79
CA GLU A 1111 -7.20 -15.72 -33.52
C GLU A 1111 -7.07 -14.24 -33.88
N PHE A 1112 -7.59 -13.90 -35.04
CA PHE A 1112 -7.65 -12.51 -35.52
C PHE A 1112 -9.03 -11.93 -35.26
N VAL A 1113 -9.06 -10.82 -34.53
CA VAL A 1113 -10.28 -10.11 -34.14
C VAL A 1113 -10.19 -8.67 -34.63
N ALA A 1114 -10.95 -8.35 -35.68
CA ALA A 1114 -10.89 -7.05 -36.35
C ALA A 1114 -9.45 -6.66 -36.76
N ASN A 1115 -8.91 -5.57 -36.23
CA ASN A 1115 -7.52 -5.13 -36.45
C ASN A 1115 -6.55 -5.64 -35.37
N ARG A 1116 -6.87 -6.75 -34.68
CA ARG A 1116 -6.05 -7.27 -33.59
C ARG A 1116 -5.75 -8.74 -33.79
N LEU A 1117 -4.55 -9.14 -33.38
CA LEU A 1117 -4.10 -10.51 -33.29
C LEU A 1117 -4.04 -10.88 -31.82
N VAL A 1118 -4.72 -11.94 -31.43
CA VAL A 1118 -4.72 -12.46 -30.07
C VAL A 1118 -4.20 -13.87 -30.12
N PHE A 1119 -3.25 -14.20 -29.25
CA PHE A 1119 -2.77 -15.57 -29.11
C PHE A 1119 -2.44 -15.88 -27.67
N VAL A 1120 -2.39 -17.18 -27.38
CA VAL A 1120 -1.94 -17.70 -26.08
C VAL A 1120 -0.87 -18.76 -26.29
N ASP A 1121 0.20 -18.66 -25.51
CA ASP A 1121 1.29 -19.60 -25.52
C ASP A 1121 1.12 -20.76 -24.52
N SER A 1122 2.03 -21.73 -24.57
CA SER A 1122 2.05 -22.93 -23.73
C SER A 1122 2.38 -22.64 -22.27
N LYS A 1123 2.85 -21.43 -21.95
CA LYS A 1123 3.05 -20.95 -20.57
C LYS A 1123 1.80 -20.23 -20.05
N SER A 1124 0.66 -20.40 -20.74
CA SER A 1124 -0.61 -19.76 -20.41
C SER A 1124 -0.52 -18.23 -20.39
N VAL A 1125 0.30 -17.62 -21.26
CA VAL A 1125 0.37 -16.16 -21.41
C VAL A 1125 -0.51 -15.70 -22.56
N PHE A 1126 -1.52 -14.90 -22.23
CA PHE A 1126 -2.36 -14.20 -23.20
C PHE A 1126 -1.64 -12.97 -23.74
N SER A 1127 -1.59 -12.84 -25.07
CA SER A 1127 -1.00 -11.68 -25.75
C SER A 1127 -1.97 -11.15 -26.81
N SER A 1128 -2.21 -9.83 -26.81
CA SER A 1128 -3.01 -9.12 -27.79
C SER A 1128 -2.19 -8.02 -28.45
N PHE A 1129 -2.15 -8.04 -29.77
CA PHE A 1129 -1.48 -7.08 -30.63
C PHE A 1129 -2.51 -6.34 -31.48
N ILE A 1130 -2.32 -5.03 -31.66
CA ILE A 1130 -3.03 -4.24 -32.67
C ILE A 1130 -2.19 -4.30 -33.95
N VAL A 1131 -2.83 -4.78 -35.02
CA VAL A 1131 -2.28 -4.95 -36.36
C VAL A 1131 -2.79 -3.79 -37.23
N GLU A 1132 -1.93 -2.82 -37.46
CA GLU A 1132 -2.13 -1.76 -38.45
C GLU A 1132 -1.29 -2.07 -39.70
N PRO A 1133 -1.62 -1.51 -40.88
CA PRO A 1133 -0.93 -1.82 -42.14
C PRO A 1133 0.60 -1.71 -42.09
N ASN A 1134 1.13 -0.79 -41.26
CA ASN A 1134 2.56 -0.50 -41.16
C ASN A 1134 3.13 -0.71 -39.74
N LYS A 1135 2.31 -1.11 -38.77
CA LYS A 1135 2.72 -1.18 -37.37
C LYS A 1135 1.95 -2.28 -36.66
N VAL A 1136 2.69 -3.17 -35.99
CA VAL A 1136 2.11 -4.12 -35.03
C VAL A 1136 2.54 -3.66 -33.65
N SER A 1137 1.58 -3.36 -32.79
CA SER A 1137 1.85 -2.86 -31.43
C SER A 1137 1.23 -3.79 -30.40
N LEU A 1138 1.98 -4.11 -29.35
CA LEU A 1138 1.46 -4.87 -28.22
C LEU A 1138 0.41 -4.01 -27.50
N SER A 1139 -0.80 -4.53 -27.36
CA SER A 1139 -1.87 -3.86 -26.62
C SER A 1139 -2.03 -4.40 -25.20
N ARG A 1140 -1.89 -5.72 -25.01
CA ARG A 1140 -2.05 -6.36 -23.69
C ARG A 1140 -1.25 -7.65 -23.65
N ARG A 1141 -0.58 -7.91 -22.54
CA ARG A 1141 0.08 -9.19 -22.25
C ARG A 1141 -0.10 -9.52 -20.78
N GLY A 1142 -0.35 -10.78 -20.45
CA GLY A 1142 -0.46 -11.22 -19.06
C GLY A 1142 -0.73 -12.71 -18.94
N LYS A 1143 -0.52 -13.26 -17.73
CA LYS A 1143 -0.87 -14.65 -17.44
C LYS A 1143 -2.39 -14.81 -17.53
N ALA A 1144 -2.83 -15.73 -18.38
CA ALA A 1144 -4.23 -15.99 -18.65
C ALA A 1144 -4.82 -16.94 -17.61
N HIS A 1145 -4.17 -18.08 -17.41
CA HIS A 1145 -4.60 -19.17 -16.51
C HIS A 1145 -3.42 -19.70 -15.71
N GLU A 1146 -3.69 -20.27 -14.53
CA GLU A 1146 -2.69 -21.00 -13.73
C GLU A 1146 -2.32 -22.34 -14.38
N HIS A 1147 -3.30 -23.00 -15.00
CA HIS A 1147 -3.12 -24.24 -15.74
C HIS A 1147 -2.98 -23.97 -17.25
N PRO A 1148 -2.47 -24.95 -18.04
CA PRO A 1148 -2.46 -24.87 -19.50
C PRO A 1148 -3.86 -24.58 -20.06
N ILE A 1149 -3.93 -23.82 -21.15
CA ILE A 1149 -5.18 -23.54 -21.84
C ILE A 1149 -5.63 -24.78 -22.61
N SER A 1150 -6.87 -25.18 -22.40
CA SER A 1150 -7.54 -26.23 -23.16
C SER A 1150 -8.05 -25.71 -24.51
N ASP A 1151 -8.73 -24.57 -24.52
CA ASP A 1151 -9.33 -23.98 -25.72
C ASP A 1151 -9.47 -22.46 -25.61
N ALA A 1152 -9.44 -21.76 -26.74
CA ALA A 1152 -9.67 -20.33 -26.82
C ALA A 1152 -10.27 -19.89 -28.16
N PHE A 1153 -11.32 -19.07 -28.11
CA PHE A 1153 -12.03 -18.57 -29.29
C PHE A 1153 -12.73 -17.23 -29.04
N TYR A 1154 -12.99 -16.47 -30.11
CA TYR A 1154 -13.67 -15.20 -30.09
C TYR A 1154 -15.17 -15.35 -30.39
N VAL A 1155 -15.98 -14.62 -29.63
CA VAL A 1155 -17.43 -14.52 -29.79
C VAL A 1155 -17.79 -13.15 -30.35
N PRO A 1156 -18.05 -13.02 -31.67
CA PRO A 1156 -18.27 -11.73 -32.32
C PRO A 1156 -19.49 -10.97 -31.82
N THR A 1157 -20.56 -11.68 -31.46
CA THR A 1157 -21.83 -11.06 -31.03
C THR A 1157 -21.71 -10.37 -29.69
N MET A 1158 -20.82 -10.86 -28.81
CA MET A 1158 -20.56 -10.29 -27.49
C MET A 1158 -19.31 -9.40 -27.45
N GLN A 1159 -18.53 -9.36 -28.54
CA GLN A 1159 -17.19 -8.77 -28.58
C GLN A 1159 -16.30 -9.25 -27.43
N GLN A 1160 -16.27 -10.56 -27.19
CA GLN A 1160 -15.52 -11.17 -26.11
C GLN A 1160 -14.64 -12.30 -26.64
N MET A 1161 -13.43 -12.40 -26.11
CA MET A 1161 -12.58 -13.57 -26.31
C MET A 1161 -12.74 -14.49 -25.10
N ILE A 1162 -12.92 -15.77 -25.35
CA ILE A 1162 -13.14 -16.79 -24.34
C ILE A 1162 -11.89 -17.64 -24.28
N SER A 1163 -11.39 -17.90 -23.07
CA SER A 1163 -10.31 -18.85 -22.85
C SER A 1163 -10.67 -19.80 -21.72
N THR A 1164 -10.29 -21.06 -21.88
CA THR A 1164 -10.55 -22.14 -20.93
C THR A 1164 -9.22 -22.77 -20.52
N GLY A 1165 -9.04 -22.98 -19.22
CA GLY A 1165 -7.89 -23.66 -18.65
C GLY A 1165 -8.26 -25.09 -18.26
N VAL A 1166 -7.31 -26.02 -18.36
CA VAL A 1166 -7.52 -27.43 -18.04
C VAL A 1166 -8.06 -27.61 -16.61
N GLY A 1167 -7.60 -26.82 -15.64
CA GLY A 1167 -8.09 -26.85 -14.26
C GLY A 1167 -9.50 -26.27 -14.03
N GLY A 1168 -10.35 -26.21 -15.05
CA GLY A 1168 -11.75 -25.81 -14.92
C GLY A 1168 -12.00 -24.29 -14.91
N THR A 1169 -10.97 -23.47 -15.09
CA THR A 1169 -11.11 -22.00 -15.13
C THR A 1169 -11.56 -21.51 -16.51
N VAL A 1170 -12.61 -20.70 -16.59
CA VAL A 1170 -13.09 -20.08 -17.83
C VAL A 1170 -13.06 -18.57 -17.70
N LYS A 1171 -12.44 -17.88 -18.66
CA LYS A 1171 -12.29 -16.42 -18.66
C LYS A 1171 -12.96 -15.77 -19.86
N PHE A 1172 -13.73 -14.71 -19.61
CA PHE A 1172 -14.37 -13.88 -20.62
C PHE A 1172 -13.64 -12.55 -20.72
N TRP A 1173 -12.84 -12.41 -21.77
CA TRP A 1173 -12.03 -11.23 -22.03
C TRP A 1173 -12.84 -10.20 -22.83
N PRO A 1174 -13.14 -9.03 -22.28
CA PRO A 1174 -13.84 -7.98 -23.01
C PRO A 1174 -12.94 -7.42 -24.12
N PHE A 1175 -13.50 -7.28 -25.31
CA PHE A 1175 -12.78 -6.82 -26.49
C PHE A 1175 -13.55 -5.68 -27.17
N GLY A 1176 -12.83 -4.68 -27.70
CA GLY A 1176 -13.41 -3.48 -28.31
C GLY A 1176 -12.65 -2.20 -27.95
N ALA A 1177 -12.84 -1.13 -28.73
CA ALA A 1177 -12.04 0.11 -28.65
C ALA A 1177 -12.03 0.77 -27.26
N ASN A 1178 -13.10 0.61 -26.47
CA ASN A 1178 -13.23 1.17 -25.12
C ASN A 1178 -13.25 0.11 -24.00
N LEU A 1179 -12.99 -1.16 -24.33
CA LEU A 1179 -13.24 -2.31 -23.46
C LEU A 1179 -12.00 -3.15 -23.16
N SER A 1180 -10.91 -2.99 -23.92
CA SER A 1180 -9.72 -3.87 -23.88
C SER A 1180 -8.92 -3.84 -22.57
N ASN A 1181 -9.03 -2.77 -21.78
CA ASN A 1181 -8.31 -2.60 -20.51
C ASN A 1181 -9.08 -3.13 -19.29
N ARG A 1182 -10.29 -3.66 -19.47
CA ARG A 1182 -11.11 -4.16 -18.36
C ARG A 1182 -10.67 -5.56 -17.91
N THR A 1183 -10.96 -5.89 -16.66
CA THR A 1183 -10.70 -7.21 -16.09
C THR A 1183 -11.64 -8.24 -16.74
N PRO A 1184 -11.15 -9.47 -17.02
CA PRO A 1184 -12.01 -10.54 -17.49
C PRO A 1184 -12.95 -11.01 -16.39
N ILE A 1185 -14.12 -11.54 -16.77
CA ILE A 1185 -14.95 -12.35 -15.86
C ILE A 1185 -14.29 -13.72 -15.78
N GLU A 1186 -14.10 -14.23 -14.57
CA GLU A 1186 -13.48 -15.53 -14.30
C GLU A 1186 -14.49 -16.42 -13.58
N VAL A 1187 -14.79 -17.55 -14.20
CA VAL A 1187 -15.72 -18.56 -13.70
C VAL A 1187 -14.93 -19.83 -13.44
N GLN A 1188 -15.05 -20.37 -12.23
CA GLN A 1188 -14.42 -21.62 -11.86
C GLN A 1188 -15.43 -22.77 -11.95
N HIS A 1189 -15.10 -23.76 -12.76
CA HIS A 1189 -15.80 -25.03 -12.86
C HIS A 1189 -15.11 -26.09 -12.00
N SER A 1190 -15.87 -27.02 -11.44
CA SER A 1190 -15.37 -28.06 -10.51
C SER A 1190 -14.61 -29.19 -11.21
N SER A 1191 -14.95 -29.44 -12.47
CA SER A 1191 -14.36 -30.48 -13.32
C SER A 1191 -13.32 -29.90 -14.26
N TRP A 1192 -12.33 -30.70 -14.66
CA TRP A 1192 -11.36 -30.27 -15.66
C TRP A 1192 -12.06 -30.08 -17.02
N VAL A 1193 -11.62 -29.06 -17.75
CA VAL A 1193 -12.19 -28.69 -19.06
C VAL A 1193 -11.18 -29.01 -20.14
N HIS A 1194 -11.57 -29.85 -21.10
CA HIS A 1194 -10.69 -30.28 -22.19
C HIS A 1194 -11.02 -29.59 -23.52
N SER A 1195 -12.28 -29.22 -23.73
CA SER A 1195 -12.72 -28.56 -24.95
C SER A 1195 -13.88 -27.60 -24.67
N ALA A 1196 -14.07 -26.60 -25.53
CA ALA A 1196 -15.19 -25.66 -25.37
C ALA A 1196 -15.72 -25.18 -26.73
N THR A 1197 -17.00 -24.83 -26.79
CA THR A 1197 -17.57 -24.27 -28.02
C THR A 1197 -18.66 -23.24 -27.76
N HIS A 1198 -18.73 -22.24 -28.63
CA HIS A 1198 -19.78 -21.21 -28.60
C HIS A 1198 -21.06 -21.72 -29.27
N VAL A 1199 -22.17 -21.56 -28.58
CA VAL A 1199 -23.51 -21.90 -29.06
C VAL A 1199 -24.40 -20.67 -28.93
N GLU A 1200 -24.96 -20.25 -30.06
CA GLU A 1200 -25.97 -19.20 -30.11
C GLU A 1200 -27.34 -19.85 -30.29
N SER A 1201 -28.26 -19.52 -29.37
CA SER A 1201 -29.63 -20.04 -29.31
C SER A 1201 -30.64 -18.89 -29.26
N GLU A 1202 -31.93 -19.17 -29.42
CA GLU A 1202 -32.99 -18.16 -29.34
C GLU A 1202 -33.09 -17.51 -27.94
N SER A 1203 -32.71 -18.26 -26.90
CA SER A 1203 -32.79 -17.85 -25.49
C SER A 1203 -31.50 -17.19 -24.97
N GLY A 1204 -30.41 -17.24 -25.74
CA GLY A 1204 -29.17 -16.54 -25.40
C GLY A 1204 -27.92 -17.15 -26.02
N SER A 1205 -26.77 -16.58 -25.63
CA SER A 1205 -25.44 -17.00 -26.05
C SER A 1205 -24.77 -17.81 -24.93
N PHE A 1206 -24.26 -18.99 -25.26
CA PHE A 1206 -23.71 -19.96 -24.31
C PHE A 1206 -22.33 -20.47 -24.74
N ILE A 1207 -21.55 -20.87 -23.75
CA ILE A 1207 -20.37 -21.71 -23.93
C ILE A 1207 -20.73 -23.10 -23.43
N TYR A 1208 -20.53 -24.11 -24.26
CA TYR A 1208 -20.65 -25.50 -23.84
C TYR A 1208 -19.24 -26.01 -23.56
N LEU A 1209 -19.03 -26.55 -22.35
CA LEU A 1209 -17.74 -27.06 -21.87
C LEU A 1209 -17.75 -28.59 -21.92
N GLY A 1210 -16.75 -29.19 -22.55
CA GLY A 1210 -16.49 -30.62 -22.49
C GLY A 1210 -15.57 -30.95 -21.32
N THR A 1211 -16.05 -31.78 -20.40
CA THR A 1211 -15.37 -32.08 -19.13
C THR A 1211 -14.63 -33.41 -19.16
N ASP A 1212 -13.75 -33.62 -18.17
CA ASP A 1212 -13.11 -34.90 -17.87
C ASP A 1212 -14.11 -36.02 -17.52
N SER A 1213 -15.22 -35.69 -16.87
CA SER A 1213 -16.27 -36.65 -16.51
C SER A 1213 -17.21 -37.01 -17.67
N GLY A 1214 -16.90 -36.61 -18.90
CA GLY A 1214 -17.72 -36.91 -20.08
C GLY A 1214 -19.04 -36.13 -20.17
N LEU A 1215 -19.23 -35.13 -19.30
CA LEU A 1215 -20.39 -34.23 -19.31
C LEU A 1215 -20.14 -33.01 -20.21
N ILE A 1216 -21.21 -32.55 -20.86
CA ILE A 1216 -21.24 -31.24 -21.53
C ILE A 1216 -22.03 -30.26 -20.68
N VAL A 1217 -21.36 -29.20 -20.20
CA VAL A 1217 -21.95 -28.22 -19.29
C VAL A 1217 -22.20 -26.88 -20.00
N PRO A 1218 -23.44 -26.36 -20.05
CA PRO A 1218 -23.73 -25.06 -20.61
C PRO A 1218 -23.40 -23.92 -19.61
N LEU A 1219 -22.77 -22.87 -20.11
CA LEU A 1219 -22.37 -21.68 -19.36
C LEU A 1219 -22.88 -20.42 -20.09
N PRO A 1220 -23.82 -19.63 -19.52
CA PRO A 1220 -24.40 -18.46 -20.17
C PRO A 1220 -23.40 -17.31 -20.27
N LEU A 1221 -23.19 -16.74 -21.46
CA LEU A 1221 -22.30 -15.59 -21.65
C LEU A 1221 -22.91 -14.25 -21.18
N ASN A 1222 -24.23 -14.11 -21.26
CA ASN A 1222 -24.91 -12.85 -20.93
C ASN A 1222 -25.40 -12.85 -19.48
N ILE A 1223 -25.04 -11.82 -18.72
CA ILE A 1223 -25.56 -11.58 -17.37
C ILE A 1223 -27.06 -11.33 -17.37
N ASP A 1224 -27.63 -10.77 -18.45
CA ASP A 1224 -29.08 -10.51 -18.56
C ASP A 1224 -29.89 -11.81 -18.48
N TYR A 1225 -29.34 -12.90 -19.04
CA TYR A 1225 -29.94 -14.23 -18.95
C TYR A 1225 -30.00 -14.69 -17.50
N LEU A 1226 -28.91 -14.49 -16.75
CA LEU A 1226 -28.85 -14.83 -15.33
C LEU A 1226 -29.84 -13.99 -14.52
N VAL A 1227 -29.88 -12.68 -14.74
CA VAL A 1227 -30.82 -11.79 -14.04
C VAL A 1227 -32.28 -12.17 -14.32
N ALA A 1228 -32.65 -12.44 -15.57
CA ALA A 1228 -34.01 -12.84 -15.93
C ALA A 1228 -34.43 -14.15 -15.22
N HIS A 1229 -33.52 -15.12 -15.10
CA HIS A 1229 -33.78 -16.38 -14.41
C HIS A 1229 -33.79 -16.22 -12.88
N ALA A 1230 -32.91 -15.39 -12.32
CA ALA A 1230 -32.94 -15.02 -10.90
C ALA A 1230 -34.26 -14.33 -10.52
N GLU A 1231 -34.74 -13.40 -11.35
CA GLU A 1231 -36.03 -12.75 -11.15
C GLU A 1231 -37.19 -13.74 -11.21
N LYS A 1232 -37.12 -14.71 -12.13
CA LYS A 1232 -38.12 -15.77 -12.23
C LYS A 1232 -38.11 -16.67 -10.98
N LYS A 1233 -36.92 -17.05 -10.49
CA LYS A 1233 -36.73 -17.83 -9.25
C LYS A 1233 -37.32 -17.10 -8.04
N LEU A 1234 -37.06 -15.81 -7.89
CA LEU A 1234 -37.63 -14.96 -6.83
C LEU A 1234 -39.15 -14.82 -6.92
N ARG A 1235 -39.72 -14.76 -8.13
CA ARG A 1235 -41.18 -14.70 -8.32
C ARG A 1235 -41.88 -16.04 -8.05
N GLN A 1236 -41.16 -17.15 -8.16
CA GLN A 1236 -41.74 -18.50 -8.06
C GLN A 1236 -41.73 -19.09 -6.64
N GLY A 1237 -40.97 -18.54 -5.69
CA GLY A 1237 -41.01 -18.81 -4.23
C GLY A 1237 -41.15 -20.27 -3.78
N VAL A 1238 -40.05 -20.89 -3.31
CA VAL A 1238 -39.85 -22.13 -2.49
C VAL A 1238 -40.77 -23.37 -2.67
N HIS A 1239 -41.81 -23.40 -3.50
CA HIS A 1239 -42.78 -24.49 -3.45
C HIS A 1239 -42.43 -25.76 -4.23
N ASP A 1240 -41.35 -25.79 -5.02
CA ASP A 1240 -40.93 -27.00 -5.76
C ASP A 1240 -39.40 -27.17 -5.79
N LEU A 1241 -38.80 -27.50 -4.66
CA LEU A 1241 -37.45 -28.10 -4.60
C LEU A 1241 -37.48 -29.36 -3.74
#